data_AF-A0A7R9GNG7-F1
#
_entry.id   AF-A0A7R9GNG7-F1
#
_cell.length_a   1.000
_cell.length_b   1.000
_cell.length_c   1.000
_cell.angle_alpha   90.00
_cell.angle_beta   90.00
_cell.angle_gamma   90.00
#
_symmetry.space_group_name_H-M   'P 1'
#
loop_
_entity.id
_entity.type
_entity.pdbx_description
1 polymer ?
#
loop_
_entity_poly.entity_id
_entity_poly.type
_entity_poly.pdbx_seq_one_letter_code
_entity_poly.pdbx_strand_id
1 'polypeptide(L)'
;MVDIKKLDNFFSILNKDSKKISKIKYVALGDSFVAGHNSKIGFNTNGNLTKGEISGLGYPSFLASLLQKNSELSLEAYDNLALPLSNIDLWIALLTLDKKAIVEAQNIIDFIQIQDWNVSNPFKNFFTNYFNNWNIKKNDFKIIYDKVCEANFITLSIGIIDLVSNLPFGEIKHLMKANGAEKPLVLNKTLQLIENSVKKISAKFEILLKTLKKIAPKAKIVVVPYVKPLLFFENVIEDYFNAYIEKNDLSIFDYAFRMFDNMQRQIAANLNINYINTYDYKYFNKNINFLFENAFSFFPTEKGYKKVAMDLYTKLMINKDEITYQWNSSKIYGKYINSENKAYWQNDFSSYTQIFDVKTNNLKLFTKVYGETYNFNLFKNSNLENKYSGILNSYLNISIFIENFIRYYKKDISLLLKKFIDNKFPNNTKYKSLSSISSYLQDEQKSKEVVLTLLKNGKFEKFLFIAENKLKVLKNENTQITLKVLISVIKETLKTSQAISFDILKQILNSSILENEKETISKISYEFLKDCLQTNLLEKMFNIKLNEHYLNIRQYLSELKSFTKLSTFIVSSIANHASLYSPLNNYDDFFQKWITNNKYNLIYLLDKIFLEISSLENISKTVDFVYDTILVIWKINKIDGKNQRALKENLRKILLILKSNPKNLNDLFINFINKIKDFSIFDYVTKKRKQKNVFKVSKWIGVNNIMFMMLKLLGPYLKIKAIIRKNKNS
;
A
#
# COMPACT_ATOMS: atom_id res chain seq x y z
N MET A 1 5.93 -17.40 -29.55
CA MET A 1 4.90 -16.84 -28.66
C MET A 1 3.99 -17.98 -28.25
N VAL A 2 3.84 -18.21 -26.94
CA VAL A 2 3.03 -19.33 -26.42
C VAL A 2 1.55 -19.14 -26.77
N ASP A 3 0.89 -20.21 -27.19
CA ASP A 3 -0.56 -20.22 -27.40
C ASP A 3 -1.27 -20.04 -26.05
N ILE A 4 -1.89 -18.87 -25.85
CA ILE A 4 -2.58 -18.49 -24.61
C ILE A 4 -3.66 -19.51 -24.22
N LYS A 5 -4.31 -20.15 -25.19
CA LYS A 5 -5.34 -21.17 -24.91
C LYS A 5 -4.76 -22.42 -24.27
N LYS A 6 -3.45 -22.68 -24.44
CA LYS A 6 -2.76 -23.83 -23.86
C LYS A 6 -2.19 -23.55 -22.47
N LEU A 7 -2.20 -22.29 -22.00
CA LEU A 7 -1.63 -21.96 -20.69
C LEU A 7 -2.39 -22.63 -19.54
N ASP A 8 -3.69 -22.91 -19.69
CA ASP A 8 -4.49 -23.53 -18.63
C ASP A 8 -4.57 -25.06 -18.76
N ASN A 9 -3.80 -25.64 -19.69
CA ASN A 9 -3.78 -27.08 -19.88
C ASN A 9 -3.12 -27.78 -18.69
N PHE A 10 -3.66 -28.94 -18.37
CA PHE A 10 -3.11 -29.88 -17.41
C PHE A 10 -2.36 -31.00 -18.13
N PHE A 11 -1.38 -31.57 -17.45
CA PHE A 11 -0.48 -32.58 -18.02
C PHE A 11 -0.59 -33.86 -17.20
N SER A 12 -0.63 -35.00 -17.90
CA SER A 12 -0.74 -36.31 -17.26
C SER A 12 0.60 -36.74 -16.67
N ILE A 13 0.58 -37.31 -15.46
CA ILE A 13 1.74 -38.04 -14.92
C ILE A 13 1.78 -39.46 -15.50
N LEU A 14 2.96 -39.92 -15.89
CA LEU A 14 3.16 -41.18 -16.62
C LEU A 14 3.22 -42.40 -15.69
N ASN A 15 3.85 -42.25 -14.52
CA ASN A 15 3.98 -43.34 -13.54
C ASN A 15 3.01 -43.15 -12.36
N LYS A 16 1.99 -44.02 -12.30
CA LYS A 16 1.08 -44.12 -11.15
C LYS A 16 1.75 -44.99 -10.08
N ASP A 17 2.52 -44.38 -9.19
CA ASP A 17 3.08 -45.10 -8.05
C ASP A 17 1.94 -45.60 -7.14
N SER A 18 1.76 -46.93 -7.12
CA SER A 18 0.60 -47.61 -6.52
C SER A 18 0.65 -47.66 -5.00
N LYS A 19 1.81 -47.38 -4.39
CA LYS A 19 1.96 -47.45 -2.94
C LYS A 19 1.37 -46.22 -2.26
N LYS A 20 0.27 -46.44 -1.56
CA LYS A 20 -0.45 -45.44 -0.76
C LYS A 20 0.17 -45.30 0.64
N ILE A 21 -0.03 -44.14 1.26
CA ILE A 21 0.50 -43.81 2.60
C ILE A 21 -0.63 -43.87 3.64
N SER A 22 -0.38 -44.53 4.77
CA SER A 22 -1.26 -44.54 5.94
C SER A 22 -0.64 -43.88 7.18
N LYS A 23 0.68 -44.06 7.38
CA LYS A 23 1.50 -43.37 8.40
C LYS A 23 2.22 -42.19 7.77
N ILE A 24 1.96 -40.96 8.23
CA ILE A 24 2.31 -39.72 7.52
C ILE A 24 3.35 -38.94 8.31
N LYS A 25 4.47 -38.64 7.64
CA LYS A 25 5.47 -37.66 8.07
C LYS A 25 5.46 -36.53 7.06
N TYR A 26 4.73 -35.47 7.41
CA TYR A 26 4.38 -34.37 6.52
C TYR A 26 5.35 -33.20 6.67
N VAL A 27 5.99 -32.78 5.58
CA VAL A 27 6.75 -31.53 5.53
C VAL A 27 6.15 -30.59 4.49
N ALA A 28 5.94 -29.32 4.86
CA ALA A 28 5.54 -28.27 3.92
C ALA A 28 6.69 -27.31 3.66
N LEU A 29 6.96 -27.03 2.39
CA LEU A 29 8.06 -26.20 1.91
C LEU A 29 7.50 -25.06 1.05
N GLY A 30 8.13 -23.90 1.10
CA GLY A 30 7.71 -22.77 0.29
C GLY A 30 8.03 -21.41 0.89
N ASP A 31 7.29 -20.41 0.47
CA ASP A 31 7.43 -19.03 0.92
C ASP A 31 6.33 -18.58 1.90
N SER A 32 6.12 -17.27 2.00
CA SER A 32 5.10 -16.64 2.86
C SER A 32 3.68 -17.18 2.66
N PHE A 33 3.32 -17.68 1.46
CA PHE A 33 2.00 -18.29 1.24
C PHE A 33 1.87 -19.61 2.01
N VAL A 34 2.88 -20.47 1.93
CA VAL A 34 2.90 -21.77 2.63
C VAL A 34 3.09 -21.56 4.14
N ALA A 35 3.90 -20.57 4.52
CA ALA A 35 4.10 -20.15 5.90
C ALA A 35 2.81 -19.60 6.55
N GLY A 36 1.76 -19.36 5.77
CA GLY A 36 0.48 -18.89 6.26
C GLY A 36 0.55 -17.43 6.72
N HIS A 37 1.22 -16.56 5.97
CA HIS A 37 1.22 -15.13 6.27
C HIS A 37 -0.22 -14.65 6.38
N ASN A 38 -0.56 -14.02 7.51
CA ASN A 38 -1.91 -13.61 7.83
C ASN A 38 -1.93 -12.11 8.16
N SER A 39 -2.60 -11.33 7.31
CA SER A 39 -2.69 -9.87 7.44
C SER A 39 -3.42 -9.40 8.69
N LYS A 40 -4.20 -10.25 9.35
CA LYS A 40 -4.83 -9.94 10.64
C LYS A 40 -3.84 -9.94 11.79
N ILE A 41 -2.75 -10.68 11.64
CA ILE A 41 -1.73 -10.87 12.67
C ILE A 41 -0.46 -10.07 12.31
N GLY A 42 -0.18 -9.92 11.01
CA GLY A 42 1.02 -9.28 10.47
C GLY A 42 2.26 -10.18 10.43
N PHE A 43 2.10 -11.44 10.82
CA PHE A 43 3.17 -12.44 10.91
C PHE A 43 2.82 -13.71 10.12
N ASN A 44 3.85 -14.54 9.89
CA ASN A 44 3.64 -15.90 9.39
C ASN A 44 3.15 -16.78 10.53
N THR A 45 2.40 -17.82 10.17
CA THR A 45 1.72 -18.71 11.12
C THR A 45 2.15 -20.15 10.90
N ASN A 46 3.47 -20.33 10.74
CA ASN A 46 4.10 -21.64 10.64
C ASN A 46 3.63 -22.52 11.80
N GLY A 47 3.52 -23.81 11.53
CA GLY A 47 2.98 -24.78 12.46
C GLY A 47 3.72 -26.10 12.39
N ASN A 48 3.59 -26.86 13.46
CA ASN A 48 4.12 -28.21 13.59
C ASN A 48 3.19 -29.07 14.44
N LEU A 49 3.49 -30.37 14.49
CA LEU A 49 2.87 -31.32 15.42
C LEU A 49 3.78 -31.52 16.62
N THR A 50 3.33 -31.12 17.80
CA THR A 50 4.04 -31.31 19.07
C THR A 50 3.09 -31.85 20.12
N LYS A 51 3.46 -32.95 20.79
CA LYS A 51 2.64 -33.59 21.85
C LYS A 51 1.19 -33.89 21.42
N GLY A 52 1.00 -34.29 20.17
CA GLY A 52 -0.33 -34.59 19.62
C GLY A 52 -1.15 -33.36 19.19
N GLU A 53 -0.66 -32.15 19.42
CA GLU A 53 -1.34 -30.91 18.99
C GLU A 53 -0.70 -30.29 17.75
N ILE A 54 -1.55 -29.82 16.84
CA ILE A 54 -1.14 -29.06 15.66
C ILE A 54 -1.23 -27.57 15.95
N SER A 55 -0.21 -26.82 15.53
CA SER A 55 -0.17 -25.35 15.57
C SER A 55 -0.23 -24.74 14.15
N GLY A 56 -0.36 -23.41 14.08
CA GLY A 56 -0.30 -22.63 12.83
C GLY A 56 -1.67 -22.43 12.14
N LEU A 57 -1.69 -21.53 11.14
CA LEU A 57 -2.91 -21.10 10.42
C LEU A 57 -2.73 -21.06 8.88
N GLY A 58 -1.62 -21.56 8.35
CA GLY A 58 -1.45 -21.78 6.92
C GLY A 58 -2.21 -23.00 6.41
N TYR A 59 -2.34 -23.14 5.08
CA TYR A 59 -2.99 -24.33 4.49
C TYR A 59 -2.32 -25.64 4.92
N PRO A 60 -0.99 -25.71 5.17
CA PRO A 60 -0.37 -26.93 5.68
C PRO A 60 -0.93 -27.35 7.04
N SER A 61 -1.19 -26.40 7.96
CA SER A 61 -1.70 -26.72 9.30
C SER A 61 -3.14 -27.22 9.25
N PHE A 62 -3.97 -26.63 8.38
CA PHE A 62 -5.32 -27.13 8.15
C PHE A 62 -5.32 -28.51 7.50
N LEU A 63 -4.43 -28.77 6.54
CA LEU A 63 -4.28 -30.09 5.93
C LEU A 63 -3.84 -31.13 6.97
N ALA A 64 -2.83 -30.80 7.78
CA ALA A 64 -2.37 -31.66 8.87
C ALA A 64 -3.53 -31.99 9.84
N SER A 65 -4.37 -31.01 10.18
CA SER A 65 -5.55 -31.22 11.04
C SER A 65 -6.58 -32.17 10.40
N LEU A 66 -6.81 -32.05 9.09
CA LEU A 66 -7.70 -32.98 8.38
C LEU A 66 -7.13 -34.40 8.31
N LEU A 67 -5.82 -34.54 8.10
CA LEU A 67 -5.11 -35.83 8.11
C LEU A 67 -5.17 -36.48 9.50
N GLN A 68 -4.92 -35.72 10.57
CA GLN A 68 -4.97 -36.21 11.95
C GLN A 68 -6.39 -36.68 12.36
N LYS A 69 -7.43 -36.02 11.85
CA LYS A 69 -8.84 -36.38 12.12
C LYS A 69 -9.37 -37.55 11.28
N ASN A 70 -8.56 -38.11 10.40
CA ASN A 70 -8.94 -39.28 9.63
C ASN A 70 -8.56 -40.55 10.39
N SER A 71 -9.54 -41.37 10.76
CA SER A 71 -9.35 -42.62 11.50
C SER A 71 -8.57 -43.69 10.72
N GLU A 72 -8.48 -43.57 9.40
CA GLU A 72 -7.74 -44.50 8.54
C GLU A 72 -6.26 -44.08 8.38
N LEU A 73 -5.88 -42.91 8.90
CA LEU A 73 -4.54 -42.34 8.76
C LEU A 73 -3.94 -42.06 10.13
N SER A 74 -2.61 -42.04 10.18
CA SER A 74 -1.85 -41.66 11.37
C SER A 74 -0.86 -40.58 10.99
N LEU A 75 -1.06 -39.36 11.51
CA LEU A 75 -0.09 -38.27 11.37
C LEU A 75 0.98 -38.41 12.45
N GLU A 76 2.15 -38.93 12.08
CA GLU A 76 3.28 -39.18 13.00
C GLU A 76 4.14 -37.93 13.20
N ALA A 77 4.31 -37.12 12.15
CA ALA A 77 5.07 -35.88 12.19
C ALA A 77 4.48 -34.84 11.23
N TYR A 78 4.59 -33.57 11.60
CA TYR A 78 4.24 -32.44 10.75
C TYR A 78 5.15 -31.25 11.06
N ASP A 79 5.81 -30.72 10.03
CA ASP A 79 6.66 -29.52 10.11
C ASP A 79 6.40 -28.60 8.90
N ASN A 80 5.89 -27.39 9.13
CA ASN A 80 5.81 -26.35 8.09
C ASN A 80 7.08 -25.49 8.10
N LEU A 81 8.04 -25.89 7.29
CA LEU A 81 9.35 -25.25 7.20
C LEU A 81 9.39 -24.09 6.19
N ALA A 82 8.24 -23.65 5.67
CA ALA A 82 8.16 -22.56 4.70
C ALA A 82 8.79 -21.26 5.22
N LEU A 83 9.70 -20.69 4.43
CA LEU A 83 10.52 -19.54 4.80
C LEU A 83 9.99 -18.29 4.09
N PRO A 84 9.50 -17.25 4.80
CA PRO A 84 8.97 -16.05 4.14
C PRO A 84 10.03 -15.34 3.30
N LEU A 85 9.60 -14.75 2.18
CA LEU A 85 10.48 -14.13 1.15
C LEU A 85 11.52 -15.06 0.51
N SER A 86 11.51 -16.36 0.81
CA SER A 86 12.43 -17.30 0.16
C SER A 86 12.16 -17.42 -1.34
N ASN A 87 13.22 -17.74 -2.07
CA ASN A 87 13.20 -18.01 -3.51
C ASN A 87 13.68 -19.46 -3.76
N ILE A 88 13.61 -19.90 -5.02
CA ILE A 88 14.00 -21.27 -5.37
C ILE A 88 15.48 -21.55 -5.07
N ASP A 89 16.37 -20.57 -5.28
CA ASP A 89 17.81 -20.73 -5.06
C ASP A 89 18.14 -21.00 -3.58
N LEU A 90 17.51 -20.27 -2.65
CA LEU A 90 17.69 -20.51 -1.22
C LEU A 90 17.23 -21.92 -0.82
N TRP A 91 16.10 -22.39 -1.37
CA TRP A 91 15.64 -23.77 -1.12
C TRP A 91 16.62 -24.81 -1.65
N ILE A 92 17.16 -24.63 -2.86
CA ILE A 92 18.20 -25.51 -3.39
C ILE A 92 19.43 -25.51 -2.46
N ALA A 93 19.88 -24.33 -2.02
CA ALA A 93 21.03 -24.20 -1.14
C ALA A 93 20.83 -24.92 0.20
N LEU A 94 19.66 -24.77 0.83
CA LEU A 94 19.32 -25.44 2.09
C LEU A 94 19.26 -26.97 1.95
N LEU A 95 18.73 -27.48 0.83
CA LEU A 95 18.60 -28.92 0.58
C LEU A 95 19.88 -29.57 0.06
N THR A 96 20.84 -28.79 -0.43
CA THR A 96 22.17 -29.24 -0.84
C THR A 96 23.24 -28.93 0.20
N LEU A 97 22.87 -28.25 1.28
CA LEU A 97 23.77 -27.79 2.35
C LEU A 97 24.87 -26.85 1.84
N ASP A 98 24.59 -26.08 0.79
CA ASP A 98 25.51 -25.09 0.23
C ASP A 98 25.57 -23.84 1.13
N LYS A 99 26.53 -23.84 2.05
CA LYS A 99 26.75 -22.73 2.98
C LYS A 99 27.04 -21.40 2.27
N LYS A 100 27.72 -21.42 1.12
CA LYS A 100 28.07 -20.18 0.42
C LYS A 100 26.81 -19.52 -0.14
N ALA A 101 25.96 -20.31 -0.81
CA ALA A 101 24.69 -19.81 -1.34
C ALA A 101 23.71 -19.37 -0.21
N ILE A 102 23.74 -20.04 0.96
CA ILE A 102 22.95 -19.60 2.12
C ILE A 102 23.46 -18.24 2.65
N VAL A 103 24.79 -18.03 2.71
CA VAL A 103 25.37 -16.72 3.08
C VAL A 103 24.98 -15.62 2.09
N GLU A 104 24.94 -15.92 0.79
CA GLU A 104 24.49 -14.97 -0.23
C GLU A 104 23.02 -14.53 -0.03
N ALA A 105 22.22 -15.35 0.67
CA ALA A 105 20.83 -15.07 1.04
C ALA A 105 20.67 -14.55 2.48
N GLN A 106 21.74 -14.09 3.15
CA GLN A 106 21.71 -13.60 4.55
C GLN A 106 20.59 -12.61 4.82
N ASN A 107 20.31 -11.69 3.89
CA ASN A 107 19.26 -10.69 4.03
C ASN A 107 17.85 -11.29 4.17
N ILE A 108 17.61 -12.46 3.57
CA ILE A 108 16.36 -13.21 3.73
C ILE A 108 16.36 -13.90 5.10
N ILE A 109 17.49 -14.49 5.51
CA ILE A 109 17.64 -15.12 6.82
C ILE A 109 17.43 -14.11 7.97
N ASP A 110 18.02 -12.93 7.87
CA ASP A 110 17.85 -11.84 8.86
C ASP A 110 16.39 -11.40 8.95
N PHE A 111 15.71 -11.28 7.80
CA PHE A 111 14.29 -10.99 7.75
C PHE A 111 13.46 -12.08 8.46
N ILE A 112 13.78 -13.36 8.26
CA ILE A 112 13.07 -14.46 8.91
C ILE A 112 13.34 -14.44 10.42
N GLN A 113 14.59 -14.26 10.83
CA GLN A 113 15.02 -14.25 12.23
C GLN A 113 14.34 -13.13 13.02
N ILE A 114 14.33 -11.91 12.50
CA ILE A 114 13.71 -10.79 13.21
C ILE A 114 12.19 -10.94 13.35
N GLN A 115 11.54 -11.57 12.36
CA GLN A 115 10.11 -11.90 12.44
C GLN A 115 9.86 -13.00 13.47
N ASP A 116 10.74 -14.00 13.52
CA ASP A 116 10.69 -15.10 14.49
C ASP A 116 10.90 -14.60 15.93
N TRP A 117 11.73 -13.59 16.16
CA TRP A 117 12.00 -13.04 17.50
C TRP A 117 11.07 -11.90 17.92
N ASN A 118 10.20 -11.42 17.03
CA ASN A 118 9.41 -10.25 17.32
C ASN A 118 8.47 -10.50 18.52
N VAL A 119 8.52 -9.60 19.50
CA VAL A 119 7.75 -9.73 20.76
C VAL A 119 6.24 -9.78 20.55
N SER A 120 5.72 -9.12 19.51
CA SER A 120 4.29 -9.12 19.17
C SER A 120 3.89 -10.30 18.27
N ASN A 121 4.83 -11.14 17.84
CA ASN A 121 4.52 -12.32 17.04
C ASN A 121 3.98 -13.45 17.95
N PRO A 122 2.71 -13.88 17.79
CA PRO A 122 2.15 -14.97 18.59
C PRO A 122 2.73 -16.35 18.23
N PHE A 123 3.41 -16.45 17.08
CA PHE A 123 4.13 -17.65 16.60
C PHE A 123 5.65 -17.46 16.69
N LYS A 124 6.13 -16.57 17.58
CA LYS A 124 7.57 -16.33 17.77
C LYS A 124 8.32 -17.60 18.18
N ASN A 125 9.63 -17.61 17.92
CA ASN A 125 10.57 -18.69 18.20
C ASN A 125 10.28 -20.01 17.47
N PHE A 126 9.42 -20.01 16.44
CA PHE A 126 9.17 -21.21 15.64
C PHE A 126 10.47 -21.72 15.02
N PHE A 127 11.19 -20.86 14.29
CA PHE A 127 12.45 -21.23 13.62
C PHE A 127 13.62 -21.32 14.57
N THR A 128 13.63 -20.51 15.64
CA THR A 128 14.67 -20.60 16.68
C THR A 128 14.72 -21.98 17.32
N ASN A 129 13.58 -22.67 17.44
CA ASN A 129 13.53 -24.06 17.92
C ASN A 129 14.16 -25.07 16.94
N TYR A 130 14.38 -24.71 15.67
CA TYR A 130 15.06 -25.54 14.67
C TYR A 130 16.51 -25.12 14.45
N PHE A 131 16.78 -23.81 14.34
CA PHE A 131 18.06 -23.27 13.89
C PHE A 131 19.01 -22.91 15.03
N ASN A 132 18.70 -23.27 16.28
CA ASN A 132 19.56 -23.02 17.45
C ASN A 132 20.04 -21.55 17.52
N ASN A 133 21.28 -21.27 17.09
CA ASN A 133 21.91 -19.95 17.14
C ASN A 133 21.92 -19.23 15.78
N TRP A 134 21.17 -19.74 14.78
CA TRP A 134 21.08 -19.17 13.43
C TRP A 134 22.43 -19.01 12.72
N ASN A 135 23.42 -19.84 13.08
CA ASN A 135 24.77 -19.72 12.58
C ASN A 135 24.96 -20.50 11.28
N ILE A 136 24.98 -19.78 10.15
CA ILE A 136 25.15 -20.35 8.81
C ILE A 136 26.50 -21.06 8.62
N LYS A 137 27.56 -20.63 9.31
CA LYS A 137 28.87 -21.29 9.23
C LYS A 137 28.85 -22.65 9.94
N LYS A 138 28.00 -22.81 10.96
CA LYS A 138 27.70 -24.08 11.62
C LYS A 138 26.64 -24.86 10.83
N ASN A 139 26.19 -25.99 11.37
CA ASN A 139 25.17 -26.84 10.73
C ASN A 139 23.76 -26.52 11.24
N ASP A 140 23.51 -25.30 11.69
CA ASP A 140 22.24 -24.88 12.29
C ASP A 140 21.05 -25.04 11.32
N PHE A 141 21.28 -24.90 10.02
CA PHE A 141 20.25 -25.07 8.98
C PHE A 141 20.12 -26.50 8.45
N LYS A 142 21.02 -27.43 8.84
CA LYS A 142 21.00 -28.83 8.38
C LYS A 142 19.70 -29.55 8.75
N ILE A 143 19.03 -29.10 9.80
CA ILE A 143 17.75 -29.64 10.24
C ILE A 143 16.68 -29.63 9.13
N ILE A 144 16.71 -28.66 8.20
CA ILE A 144 15.79 -28.66 7.04
C ILE A 144 16.02 -29.89 6.17
N TYR A 145 17.28 -30.16 5.82
CA TYR A 145 17.66 -31.35 5.05
C TYR A 145 17.23 -32.63 5.76
N ASP A 146 17.51 -32.73 7.06
CA ASP A 146 17.20 -33.92 7.86
C ASP A 146 15.69 -34.19 7.88
N LYS A 147 14.87 -33.16 8.14
CA LYS A 147 13.41 -33.26 8.14
C LYS A 147 12.84 -33.64 6.77
N VAL A 148 13.40 -33.11 5.68
CA VAL A 148 12.98 -33.47 4.33
C VAL A 148 13.33 -34.92 3.99
N CYS A 149 14.50 -35.42 4.42
CA CYS A 149 14.88 -36.82 4.21
C CYS A 149 13.97 -37.81 4.97
N GLU A 150 13.48 -37.42 6.14
CA GLU A 150 12.56 -38.23 6.97
C GLU A 150 11.11 -38.22 6.47
N ALA A 151 10.73 -37.23 5.66
CA ALA A 151 9.37 -37.05 5.19
C ALA A 151 8.97 -38.17 4.22
N ASN A 152 7.69 -38.55 4.26
CA ASN A 152 7.07 -39.38 3.24
C ASN A 152 5.94 -38.66 2.47
N PHE A 153 5.57 -37.46 2.92
CA PHE A 153 4.64 -36.59 2.23
C PHE A 153 5.17 -35.15 2.26
N ILE A 154 5.30 -34.54 1.09
CA ILE A 154 5.82 -33.17 0.95
C ILE A 154 4.84 -32.34 0.13
N THR A 155 4.47 -31.15 0.62
CA THR A 155 3.81 -30.14 -0.22
C THR A 155 4.76 -28.98 -0.50
N LEU A 156 4.65 -28.38 -1.69
CA LEU A 156 5.52 -27.31 -2.14
C LEU A 156 4.72 -26.22 -2.89
N SER A 157 4.86 -24.98 -2.46
CA SER A 157 4.53 -23.79 -3.25
C SER A 157 5.68 -22.79 -3.17
N ILE A 158 6.42 -22.61 -4.28
CA ILE A 158 7.58 -21.72 -4.34
C ILE A 158 7.70 -21.09 -5.73
N GLY A 159 8.30 -19.91 -5.81
CA GLY A 159 8.70 -19.26 -7.07
C GLY A 159 7.93 -17.99 -7.43
N ILE A 160 6.90 -17.60 -6.68
CA ILE A 160 6.19 -16.34 -6.98
C ILE A 160 7.10 -15.11 -6.76
N ILE A 161 7.99 -15.17 -5.76
CA ILE A 161 8.99 -14.12 -5.52
C ILE A 161 10.00 -14.04 -6.68
N ASP A 162 10.42 -15.20 -7.22
CA ASP A 162 11.25 -15.27 -8.42
C ASP A 162 10.54 -14.64 -9.63
N LEU A 163 9.24 -14.91 -9.82
CA LEU A 163 8.44 -14.32 -10.90
C LEU A 163 8.40 -12.80 -10.80
N VAL A 164 7.95 -12.27 -9.65
CA VAL A 164 7.76 -10.83 -9.44
C VAL A 164 9.09 -10.09 -9.58
N SER A 165 10.19 -10.65 -9.08
CA SER A 165 11.52 -10.02 -9.14
C SER A 165 12.11 -9.97 -10.55
N ASN A 166 11.65 -10.85 -11.45
CA ASN A 166 12.14 -10.96 -12.83
C ASN A 166 11.15 -10.41 -13.88
N LEU A 167 10.04 -9.76 -13.46
CA LEU A 167 9.14 -9.10 -14.41
C LEU A 167 9.81 -7.89 -15.08
N PRO A 168 9.64 -7.70 -16.40
CA PRO A 168 10.26 -6.59 -17.14
C PRO A 168 9.49 -5.28 -16.92
N PHE A 169 9.48 -4.75 -15.70
CA PHE A 169 8.74 -3.54 -15.35
C PHE A 169 9.12 -2.30 -16.19
N GLY A 170 10.36 -2.25 -16.70
CA GLY A 170 10.81 -1.20 -17.62
C GLY A 170 10.01 -1.22 -18.92
N GLU A 171 9.95 -2.37 -19.57
CA GLU A 171 9.20 -2.59 -20.81
C GLU A 171 7.69 -2.53 -20.61
N ILE A 172 7.17 -3.03 -19.48
CA ILE A 172 5.75 -2.85 -19.12
C ILE A 172 5.42 -1.35 -19.05
N LYS A 173 6.30 -0.54 -18.43
CA LYS A 173 6.12 0.92 -18.37
C LYS A 173 6.29 1.60 -19.73
N HIS A 174 7.12 1.05 -20.62
CA HIS A 174 7.20 1.53 -22.01
C HIS A 174 5.90 1.22 -22.75
N LEU A 175 5.36 0.01 -22.60
CA LEU A 175 4.10 -0.39 -23.22
C LEU A 175 2.94 0.53 -22.82
N MET A 176 2.87 0.96 -21.56
CA MET A 176 1.90 1.95 -21.06
C MET A 176 1.87 3.25 -21.87
N LYS A 177 3.01 3.64 -22.45
CA LYS A 177 3.20 4.91 -23.16
C LYS A 177 3.19 4.73 -24.68
N ALA A 178 3.46 3.52 -25.16
CA ALA A 178 3.55 3.22 -26.58
C ALA A 178 2.17 3.36 -27.26
N ASN A 179 2.17 3.85 -28.50
CA ASN A 179 0.95 4.08 -29.29
C ASN A 179 1.16 3.66 -30.75
N GLY A 180 0.07 3.61 -31.53
CA GLY A 180 0.10 3.28 -32.96
C GLY A 180 0.85 1.98 -33.27
N ALA A 181 1.73 2.03 -34.27
CA ALA A 181 2.53 0.87 -34.72
C ALA A 181 3.62 0.43 -33.72
N GLU A 182 4.02 1.27 -32.77
CA GLU A 182 5.02 0.92 -31.75
C GLU A 182 4.44 -0.03 -30.70
N LYS A 183 3.16 0.16 -30.32
CA LYS A 183 2.53 -0.58 -29.23
C LYS A 183 2.57 -2.11 -29.43
N PRO A 184 2.26 -2.67 -30.62
CA PRO A 184 2.41 -4.11 -30.87
C PRO A 184 3.86 -4.61 -30.75
N LEU A 185 4.86 -3.81 -31.17
CA LEU A 185 6.28 -4.19 -31.10
C LEU A 185 6.76 -4.26 -29.64
N VAL A 186 6.41 -3.25 -28.84
CA VAL A 186 6.74 -3.20 -27.41
C VAL A 186 6.00 -4.29 -26.66
N LEU A 187 4.76 -4.59 -27.02
CA LEU A 187 4.00 -5.71 -26.46
C LEU A 187 4.73 -7.03 -26.73
N ASN A 188 5.08 -7.32 -27.99
CA ASN A 188 5.80 -8.55 -28.35
C ASN A 188 7.13 -8.69 -27.60
N LYS A 189 7.92 -7.61 -27.51
CA LYS A 189 9.17 -7.59 -26.73
C LYS A 189 8.91 -7.87 -25.24
N THR A 190 7.88 -7.24 -24.67
CA THR A 190 7.50 -7.44 -23.26
C THR A 190 7.14 -8.90 -22.99
N LEU A 191 6.34 -9.51 -23.87
CA LEU A 191 5.95 -10.91 -23.75
C LEU A 191 7.15 -11.85 -23.88
N GLN A 192 8.07 -11.59 -24.82
CA GLN A 192 9.32 -12.37 -24.95
C GLN A 192 10.19 -12.29 -23.69
N LEU A 193 10.30 -11.12 -23.06
CA LEU A 193 11.04 -10.95 -21.82
C LEU A 193 10.39 -11.74 -20.67
N ILE A 194 9.06 -11.73 -20.57
CA ILE A 194 8.33 -12.55 -19.59
C ILE A 194 8.57 -14.04 -19.85
N GLU A 195 8.43 -14.49 -21.10
CA GLU A 195 8.70 -15.88 -21.49
C GLU A 195 10.14 -16.29 -21.09
N ASN A 196 11.13 -15.43 -21.32
CA ASN A 196 12.52 -15.68 -20.95
C ASN A 196 12.74 -15.70 -19.43
N SER A 197 12.08 -14.83 -18.68
CA SER A 197 12.11 -14.85 -17.21
C SER A 197 11.52 -16.15 -16.67
N VAL A 198 10.36 -16.58 -17.18
CA VAL A 198 9.73 -17.85 -16.78
C VAL A 198 10.60 -19.07 -17.13
N LYS A 199 11.30 -19.06 -18.27
CA LYS A 199 12.29 -20.11 -18.62
C LYS A 199 13.44 -20.21 -17.61
N LYS A 200 13.96 -19.08 -17.12
CA LYS A 200 15.01 -19.10 -16.08
C LYS A 200 14.49 -19.69 -14.77
N ILE A 201 13.26 -19.35 -14.39
CA ILE A 201 12.60 -19.89 -13.20
C ILE A 201 12.34 -21.40 -13.37
N SER A 202 11.92 -21.82 -14.57
CA SER A 202 11.68 -23.22 -14.94
C SER A 202 12.90 -24.10 -14.66
N ALA A 203 14.08 -23.71 -15.11
CA ALA A 203 15.31 -24.48 -14.89
C ALA A 203 15.62 -24.66 -13.39
N LYS A 204 15.45 -23.61 -12.59
CA LYS A 204 15.66 -23.66 -11.13
C LYS A 204 14.63 -24.54 -10.45
N PHE A 205 13.34 -24.41 -10.80
CA PHE A 205 12.27 -25.22 -10.23
C PHE A 205 12.45 -26.71 -10.52
N GLU A 206 12.89 -27.06 -11.73
CA GLU A 206 13.23 -28.44 -12.09
C GLU A 206 14.39 -28.98 -11.25
N ILE A 207 15.46 -28.19 -11.01
CA ILE A 207 16.58 -28.57 -10.14
C ILE A 207 16.09 -28.82 -8.72
N LEU A 208 15.24 -27.95 -8.18
CA LEU A 208 14.67 -28.11 -6.84
C LEU A 208 13.88 -29.41 -6.71
N LEU A 209 12.97 -29.69 -7.66
CA LEU A 209 12.16 -30.91 -7.62
C LEU A 209 13.00 -32.18 -7.81
N LYS A 210 14.02 -32.16 -8.68
CA LYS A 210 14.99 -33.26 -8.79
C LYS A 210 15.76 -33.49 -7.49
N THR A 211 16.17 -32.41 -6.82
CA THR A 211 16.87 -32.47 -5.54
C THR A 211 15.99 -33.10 -4.47
N LEU A 212 14.72 -32.67 -4.36
CA LEU A 212 13.75 -33.27 -3.43
C LEU A 212 13.54 -34.77 -3.69
N LYS A 213 13.36 -35.18 -4.96
CA LYS A 213 13.25 -36.61 -5.30
C LYS A 213 14.50 -37.40 -4.96
N LYS A 214 15.69 -36.80 -5.06
CA LYS A 214 16.97 -37.45 -4.75
C LYS A 214 17.13 -37.70 -3.25
N ILE A 215 16.84 -36.70 -2.42
CA ILE A 215 17.08 -36.77 -0.96
C ILE A 215 15.91 -37.45 -0.21
N ALA A 216 14.70 -37.36 -0.75
CA ALA A 216 13.49 -37.97 -0.19
C ALA A 216 12.83 -38.92 -1.21
N PRO A 217 13.50 -40.01 -1.62
CA PRO A 217 13.04 -40.87 -2.71
C PRO A 217 11.72 -41.61 -2.42
N LYS A 218 11.34 -41.72 -1.14
CA LYS A 218 10.09 -42.34 -0.69
C LYS A 218 8.96 -41.33 -0.51
N ALA A 219 9.24 -40.03 -0.62
CA ALA A 219 8.25 -39.01 -0.39
C ALA A 219 7.33 -38.81 -1.60
N LYS A 220 6.03 -38.72 -1.32
CA LYS A 220 5.04 -38.27 -2.29
C LYS A 220 5.04 -36.74 -2.28
N ILE A 221 5.59 -36.15 -3.33
CA ILE A 221 5.70 -34.68 -3.48
C ILE A 221 4.46 -34.16 -4.20
N VAL A 222 3.90 -33.06 -3.71
CA VAL A 222 2.75 -32.37 -4.30
C VAL A 222 3.08 -30.89 -4.48
N VAL A 223 3.02 -30.43 -5.73
CA VAL A 223 3.05 -29.01 -6.06
C VAL A 223 1.63 -28.46 -5.90
N VAL A 224 1.52 -27.43 -5.07
CA VAL A 224 0.26 -26.72 -4.80
C VAL A 224 0.39 -25.31 -5.37
N PRO A 225 -0.51 -24.85 -6.26
CA PRO A 225 -0.40 -23.53 -6.84
C PRO A 225 -0.78 -22.44 -5.84
N TYR A 226 -0.35 -21.23 -6.15
CA TYR A 226 -0.73 -20.05 -5.40
C TYR A 226 -2.17 -19.65 -5.69
N VAL A 227 -2.85 -19.13 -4.67
CA VAL A 227 -3.94 -18.19 -4.91
C VAL A 227 -3.32 -16.91 -5.46
N LYS A 228 -3.87 -16.36 -6.55
CA LYS A 228 -3.32 -15.15 -7.20
C LYS A 228 -3.12 -14.03 -6.16
N PRO A 229 -1.89 -13.51 -6.00
CA PRO A 229 -1.63 -12.44 -5.03
C PRO A 229 -2.40 -11.16 -5.37
N LEU A 230 -2.75 -10.37 -4.34
CA LEU A 230 -3.45 -9.09 -4.48
C LEU A 230 -4.76 -9.17 -5.30
N LEU A 231 -5.46 -10.30 -5.24
CA LEU A 231 -6.70 -10.55 -6.01
C LEU A 231 -7.75 -9.42 -5.86
N PHE A 232 -7.81 -8.77 -4.70
CA PHE A 232 -8.76 -7.67 -4.46
C PHE A 232 -8.49 -6.46 -5.36
N PHE A 233 -7.23 -6.24 -5.69
CA PHE A 233 -6.74 -5.13 -6.49
C PHE A 233 -6.34 -5.54 -7.92
N GLU A 234 -6.78 -6.69 -8.39
CA GLU A 234 -6.53 -7.15 -9.77
C GLU A 234 -6.88 -6.05 -10.78
N ASN A 235 -8.11 -5.55 -10.76
CA ASN A 235 -8.54 -4.46 -11.66
C ASN A 235 -7.75 -3.16 -11.46
N VAL A 236 -7.28 -2.87 -10.24
CA VAL A 236 -6.43 -1.68 -9.99
C VAL A 236 -5.07 -1.83 -10.65
N ILE A 237 -4.46 -3.02 -10.54
CA ILE A 237 -3.17 -3.33 -11.18
C ILE A 237 -3.34 -3.24 -12.69
N GLU A 238 -4.41 -3.81 -13.22
CA GLU A 238 -4.71 -3.80 -14.64
C GLU A 238 -4.95 -2.38 -15.18
N ASP A 239 -5.76 -1.56 -14.49
CA ASP A 239 -5.95 -0.14 -14.83
C ASP A 239 -4.66 0.66 -14.76
N TYR A 240 -3.85 0.43 -13.72
CA TYR A 240 -2.63 1.20 -13.49
C TYR A 240 -1.61 0.98 -14.59
N PHE A 241 -1.42 -0.28 -14.99
CA PHE A 241 -0.47 -0.62 -16.04
C PHE A 241 -1.08 -0.58 -17.43
N ASN A 242 -2.40 -0.61 -17.59
CA ASN A 242 -3.11 -0.58 -18.87
C ASN A 242 -2.40 -1.40 -19.98
N ALA A 243 -1.94 -2.60 -19.60
CA ALA A 243 -0.99 -3.40 -20.35
C ALA A 243 -1.64 -4.73 -20.72
N TYR A 244 -2.28 -4.75 -21.89
CA TYR A 244 -3.15 -5.85 -22.32
C TYR A 244 -2.70 -6.48 -23.65
N ILE A 245 -2.97 -7.77 -23.76
CA ILE A 245 -2.96 -8.51 -25.02
C ILE A 245 -4.36 -8.38 -25.62
N GLU A 246 -4.56 -7.34 -26.42
CA GLU A 246 -5.90 -6.88 -26.89
C GLU A 246 -6.72 -8.00 -27.56
N LYS A 247 -6.10 -8.90 -28.33
CA LYS A 247 -6.79 -10.02 -29.00
C LYS A 247 -7.45 -11.02 -28.03
N ASN A 248 -7.00 -11.05 -26.79
CA ASN A 248 -7.39 -12.05 -25.79
C ASN A 248 -8.01 -11.43 -24.53
N ASP A 249 -8.13 -10.10 -24.48
CA ASP A 249 -8.55 -9.34 -23.30
C ASP A 249 -7.81 -9.79 -22.02
N LEU A 250 -6.50 -9.98 -22.16
CA LEU A 250 -5.65 -10.58 -21.12
C LEU A 250 -4.61 -9.58 -20.63
N SER A 251 -4.60 -9.27 -19.34
CA SER A 251 -3.57 -8.41 -18.77
C SER A 251 -2.20 -9.11 -18.75
N ILE A 252 -1.13 -8.33 -18.89
CA ILE A 252 0.25 -8.88 -18.89
C ILE A 252 0.59 -9.57 -17.56
N PHE A 253 0.03 -9.11 -16.45
CA PHE A 253 0.23 -9.76 -15.14
C PHE A 253 -0.51 -11.09 -15.06
N ASP A 254 -1.73 -11.18 -15.59
CA ASP A 254 -2.43 -12.46 -15.66
C ASP A 254 -1.72 -13.44 -16.61
N TYR A 255 -1.24 -12.95 -17.75
CA TYR A 255 -0.40 -13.74 -18.66
C TYR A 255 0.86 -14.27 -17.95
N ALA A 256 1.60 -13.43 -17.22
CA ALA A 256 2.80 -13.84 -16.50
C ALA A 256 2.49 -14.87 -15.40
N PHE A 257 1.40 -14.68 -14.65
CA PHE A 257 0.97 -15.62 -13.62
C PHE A 257 0.55 -16.98 -14.22
N ARG A 258 -0.24 -16.97 -15.29
CA ARG A 258 -0.66 -18.20 -15.99
C ARG A 258 0.51 -18.92 -16.65
N MET A 259 1.49 -18.19 -17.19
CA MET A 259 2.75 -18.76 -17.68
C MET A 259 3.54 -19.46 -16.58
N PHE A 260 3.67 -18.82 -15.42
CA PHE A 260 4.37 -19.37 -14.27
C PHE A 260 3.67 -20.63 -13.75
N ASP A 261 2.36 -20.60 -13.63
CA ASP A 261 1.54 -21.72 -13.18
C ASP A 261 1.57 -22.90 -14.18
N ASN A 262 1.53 -22.60 -15.48
CA ASN A 262 1.74 -23.60 -16.55
C ASN A 262 3.12 -24.26 -16.47
N MET A 263 4.17 -23.47 -16.22
CA MET A 263 5.53 -23.98 -16.05
C MET A 263 5.62 -24.98 -14.88
N GLN A 264 4.98 -24.67 -13.75
CA GLN A 264 4.93 -25.60 -12.62
C GLN A 264 4.23 -26.92 -12.97
N ARG A 265 3.09 -26.86 -13.67
CA ARG A 265 2.38 -28.07 -14.14
C ARG A 265 3.24 -28.93 -15.07
N GLN A 266 3.90 -28.30 -16.05
CA GLN A 266 4.74 -28.99 -17.02
C GLN A 266 5.90 -29.74 -16.35
N ILE A 267 6.64 -29.05 -15.48
CA ILE A 267 7.79 -29.65 -14.79
C ILE A 267 7.34 -30.75 -13.84
N ALA A 268 6.25 -30.54 -13.10
CA ALA A 268 5.71 -31.56 -12.21
C ALA A 268 5.37 -32.84 -12.99
N ALA A 269 4.67 -32.72 -14.13
CA ALA A 269 4.36 -33.85 -14.99
C ALA A 269 5.62 -34.55 -15.54
N ASN A 270 6.58 -33.79 -16.07
CA ASN A 270 7.84 -34.32 -16.59
C ASN A 270 8.64 -35.12 -15.54
N LEU A 271 8.53 -34.73 -14.27
CA LEU A 271 9.20 -35.39 -13.15
C LEU A 271 8.33 -36.43 -12.45
N ASN A 272 7.11 -36.73 -12.96
CA ASN A 272 6.13 -37.59 -12.31
C ASN A 272 5.85 -37.18 -10.85
N ILE A 273 5.62 -35.89 -10.64
CA ILE A 273 5.26 -35.27 -9.37
C ILE A 273 3.80 -34.82 -9.48
N ASN A 274 3.05 -34.99 -8.39
CA ASN A 274 1.65 -34.58 -8.35
C ASN A 274 1.56 -33.05 -8.38
N TYR A 275 0.72 -32.52 -9.26
CA TYR A 275 0.26 -31.13 -9.22
C TYR A 275 -1.24 -31.15 -8.92
N ILE A 276 -1.66 -30.44 -7.88
CA ILE A 276 -3.07 -30.40 -7.45
C ILE A 276 -3.54 -28.95 -7.45
N ASN A 277 -4.48 -28.62 -8.34
CA ASN A 277 -5.02 -27.27 -8.40
C ASN A 277 -5.98 -27.04 -7.23
N THR A 278 -5.64 -26.10 -6.35
CA THR A 278 -6.47 -25.68 -5.21
C THR A 278 -7.05 -24.27 -5.38
N TYR A 279 -6.81 -23.64 -6.53
CA TYR A 279 -7.24 -22.27 -6.80
C TYR A 279 -8.51 -22.23 -7.66
N ASP A 280 -9.66 -22.34 -6.99
CA ASP A 280 -10.98 -22.09 -7.59
C ASP A 280 -11.18 -20.58 -7.80
N TYR A 281 -10.60 -20.02 -8.87
CA TYR A 281 -10.59 -18.57 -9.16
C TYR A 281 -11.98 -17.93 -9.00
N LYS A 282 -13.02 -18.58 -9.56
CA LYS A 282 -14.39 -18.07 -9.50
C LYS A 282 -14.88 -17.97 -8.06
N TYR A 283 -14.69 -19.02 -7.25
CA TYR A 283 -15.07 -19.01 -5.85
C TYR A 283 -14.27 -17.98 -5.04
N PHE A 284 -12.95 -17.90 -5.27
CA PHE A 284 -12.08 -16.95 -4.58
C PHE A 284 -12.45 -15.49 -4.89
N ASN A 285 -12.70 -15.15 -6.15
CA ASN A 285 -13.10 -13.80 -6.54
C ASN A 285 -14.48 -13.43 -5.99
N LYS A 286 -15.45 -14.35 -6.05
CA LYS A 286 -16.82 -14.11 -5.52
C LYS A 286 -16.83 -13.93 -4.00
N ASN A 287 -15.99 -14.65 -3.26
CA ASN A 287 -15.98 -14.66 -1.80
C ASN A 287 -14.76 -13.94 -1.20
N ILE A 288 -14.13 -13.04 -1.96
CA ILE A 288 -12.84 -12.45 -1.59
C ILE A 288 -12.87 -11.73 -0.24
N ASN A 289 -13.97 -11.03 0.07
CA ASN A 289 -14.14 -10.33 1.35
C ASN A 289 -14.10 -11.27 2.55
N PHE A 290 -14.52 -12.53 2.39
CA PHE A 290 -14.52 -13.54 3.44
C PHE A 290 -13.21 -14.36 3.48
N LEU A 291 -12.58 -14.59 2.33
CA LEU A 291 -11.38 -15.42 2.24
C LEU A 291 -10.08 -14.67 2.51
N PHE A 292 -10.04 -13.37 2.18
CA PHE A 292 -8.90 -12.50 2.45
C PHE A 292 -9.12 -11.63 3.66
N GLU A 293 -10.35 -11.21 3.95
CA GLU A 293 -10.77 -10.32 5.05
C GLU A 293 -10.05 -8.97 5.15
N ASN A 294 -8.92 -8.77 4.49
CA ASN A 294 -8.23 -7.52 4.29
C ASN A 294 -7.94 -7.33 2.80
N ALA A 295 -8.40 -6.21 2.25
CA ALA A 295 -8.24 -5.86 0.84
C ALA A 295 -6.77 -5.64 0.46
N PHE A 296 -5.97 -5.14 1.39
CA PHE A 296 -4.53 -4.87 1.18
C PHE A 296 -3.63 -6.07 1.46
N SER A 297 -4.19 -7.25 1.76
CA SER A 297 -3.39 -8.45 1.97
C SER A 297 -2.84 -9.00 0.66
N PHE A 298 -1.58 -9.44 0.69
CA PHE A 298 -0.95 -10.13 -0.45
C PHE A 298 -1.53 -11.55 -0.65
N PHE A 299 -1.86 -12.24 0.44
CA PHE A 299 -2.35 -13.62 0.48
C PHE A 299 -3.67 -13.72 1.26
N PRO A 300 -4.42 -14.83 1.13
CA PRO A 300 -5.63 -15.04 1.93
C PRO A 300 -5.33 -15.12 3.44
N THR A 301 -6.36 -14.98 4.27
CA THR A 301 -6.28 -15.23 5.71
C THR A 301 -6.49 -16.72 6.01
N GLU A 302 -6.63 -17.08 7.29
CA GLU A 302 -6.90 -18.45 7.72
C GLU A 302 -8.13 -19.06 7.04
N LYS A 303 -9.13 -18.24 6.66
CA LYS A 303 -10.30 -18.68 5.90
C LYS A 303 -9.93 -19.17 4.51
N GLY A 304 -9.14 -18.40 3.76
CA GLY A 304 -8.67 -18.82 2.44
C GLY A 304 -7.70 -20.01 2.50
N TYR A 305 -6.80 -20.04 3.49
CA TYR A 305 -5.92 -21.18 3.70
C TYR A 305 -6.67 -22.48 4.03
N LYS A 306 -7.73 -22.38 4.83
CA LYS A 306 -8.62 -23.51 5.11
C LYS A 306 -9.31 -24.02 3.85
N LYS A 307 -9.76 -23.13 2.96
CA LYS A 307 -10.32 -23.52 1.65
C LYS A 307 -9.31 -24.30 0.81
N VAL A 308 -8.08 -23.79 0.70
CA VAL A 308 -6.98 -24.48 0.00
C VAL A 308 -6.76 -25.88 0.59
N ALA A 309 -6.70 -26.00 1.92
CA ALA A 309 -6.49 -27.27 2.59
C ALA A 309 -7.64 -28.27 2.41
N MET A 310 -8.90 -27.81 2.45
CA MET A 310 -10.08 -28.63 2.22
C MET A 310 -10.08 -29.23 0.81
N ASP A 311 -9.76 -28.41 -0.20
CA ASP A 311 -9.68 -28.86 -1.59
C ASP A 311 -8.51 -29.81 -1.80
N LEU A 312 -7.34 -29.45 -1.28
CA LEU A 312 -6.14 -30.28 -1.35
C LEU A 312 -6.37 -31.66 -0.72
N TYR A 313 -6.91 -31.68 0.50
CA TYR A 313 -7.25 -32.92 1.20
C TYR A 313 -8.25 -33.75 0.39
N THR A 314 -9.30 -33.14 -0.16
CA THR A 314 -10.31 -33.86 -0.95
C THR A 314 -9.68 -34.48 -2.19
N LYS A 315 -8.90 -33.71 -2.96
CA LYS A 315 -8.24 -34.19 -4.19
C LYS A 315 -7.23 -35.29 -3.90
N LEU A 316 -6.49 -35.22 -2.80
CA LEU A 316 -5.54 -36.26 -2.39
C LEU A 316 -6.18 -37.61 -2.04
N MET A 317 -7.47 -37.60 -1.69
CA MET A 317 -8.22 -38.76 -1.19
C MET A 317 -9.21 -39.33 -2.20
N ILE A 318 -9.57 -38.57 -3.23
CA ILE A 318 -10.69 -38.91 -4.11
C ILE A 318 -10.44 -40.22 -4.89
N ASN A 319 -11.44 -41.10 -4.90
CA ASN A 319 -11.45 -42.25 -5.78
C ASN A 319 -11.88 -41.79 -7.18
N LYS A 320 -10.91 -41.71 -8.10
CA LYS A 320 -11.10 -41.16 -9.45
C LYS A 320 -11.99 -42.02 -10.34
N ASP A 321 -11.96 -43.33 -10.15
CA ASP A 321 -12.78 -44.25 -10.94
C ASP A 321 -14.25 -44.07 -10.53
N GLU A 322 -14.52 -44.01 -9.22
CA GLU A 322 -15.87 -43.83 -8.69
C GLU A 322 -16.45 -42.42 -9.00
N ILE A 323 -15.65 -41.36 -8.79
CA ILE A 323 -16.16 -39.98 -8.91
C ILE A 323 -16.55 -39.63 -10.35
N THR A 324 -15.91 -40.25 -11.35
CA THR A 324 -16.20 -40.02 -12.76
C THR A 324 -17.66 -40.30 -13.11
N TYR A 325 -18.24 -41.35 -12.50
CA TYR A 325 -19.65 -41.69 -12.63
C TYR A 325 -20.57 -40.85 -11.72
N GLN A 326 -20.04 -40.35 -10.60
CA GLN A 326 -20.80 -39.57 -9.62
C GLN A 326 -20.91 -38.08 -9.95
N TRP A 327 -20.12 -37.56 -10.90
CA TRP A 327 -20.16 -36.14 -11.26
C TRP A 327 -21.52 -35.61 -11.68
N ASN A 328 -22.40 -36.49 -12.17
CA ASN A 328 -23.76 -36.15 -12.57
C ASN A 328 -24.82 -36.73 -11.60
N SER A 329 -24.40 -37.40 -10.52
CA SER A 329 -25.29 -37.91 -9.48
C SER A 329 -25.88 -36.76 -8.67
N SER A 330 -27.19 -36.76 -8.42
CA SER A 330 -27.86 -35.77 -7.56
C SER A 330 -27.33 -35.69 -6.12
N LYS A 331 -26.58 -36.70 -5.65
CA LYS A 331 -25.97 -36.71 -4.31
C LYS A 331 -24.71 -35.85 -4.23
N ILE A 332 -24.01 -35.67 -5.36
CA ILE A 332 -22.76 -34.92 -5.46
C ILE A 332 -22.98 -33.64 -6.28
N TYR A 333 -23.56 -33.80 -7.47
CA TYR A 333 -23.99 -32.71 -8.33
C TYR A 333 -25.18 -31.97 -7.72
N GLY A 334 -25.13 -30.63 -7.74
CA GLY A 334 -26.07 -29.74 -7.06
C GLY A 334 -25.71 -29.47 -5.60
N LYS A 335 -25.01 -30.39 -4.91
CA LYS A 335 -24.65 -30.26 -3.49
C LYS A 335 -23.21 -29.79 -3.26
N TYR A 336 -22.24 -30.40 -3.95
CA TYR A 336 -20.81 -30.12 -3.82
C TYR A 336 -20.18 -29.65 -5.14
N ILE A 337 -20.67 -30.14 -6.27
CA ILE A 337 -20.26 -29.74 -7.62
C ILE A 337 -21.47 -29.21 -8.39
N ASN A 338 -21.26 -28.20 -9.21
CA ASN A 338 -22.27 -27.60 -10.09
C ASN A 338 -21.63 -27.24 -11.44
N SER A 339 -22.43 -26.69 -12.37
CA SER A 339 -21.96 -26.27 -13.69
C SER A 339 -20.83 -25.23 -13.63
N GLU A 340 -20.77 -24.40 -12.59
CA GLU A 340 -19.77 -23.34 -12.46
C GLU A 340 -18.39 -23.85 -12.06
N ASN A 341 -18.31 -24.88 -11.20
CA ASN A 341 -17.08 -25.41 -10.61
C ASN A 341 -16.68 -26.81 -11.11
N LYS A 342 -17.49 -27.47 -11.95
CA LYS A 342 -17.19 -28.81 -12.49
C LYS A 342 -15.83 -28.88 -13.18
N ALA A 343 -15.50 -27.90 -14.04
CA ALA A 343 -14.21 -27.85 -14.73
C ALA A 343 -13.02 -27.73 -13.76
N TYR A 344 -13.18 -26.98 -12.66
CA TYR A 344 -12.14 -26.84 -11.63
C TYR A 344 -11.81 -28.19 -10.94
N TRP A 345 -12.83 -29.02 -10.73
CA TRP A 345 -12.65 -30.35 -10.16
C TRP A 345 -12.11 -31.38 -11.15
N GLN A 346 -12.43 -31.25 -12.44
CA GLN A 346 -12.12 -32.27 -13.44
C GLN A 346 -10.80 -32.03 -14.19
N ASN A 347 -10.43 -30.78 -14.47
CA ASN A 347 -9.34 -30.49 -15.41
C ASN A 347 -7.97 -30.99 -14.93
N ASP A 348 -7.72 -31.03 -13.63
CA ASP A 348 -6.44 -31.46 -13.06
C ASP A 348 -6.39 -32.96 -12.72
N PHE A 349 -7.43 -33.74 -13.04
CA PHE A 349 -7.53 -35.16 -12.68
C PHE A 349 -6.37 -36.02 -13.17
N SER A 350 -5.77 -35.71 -14.31
CA SER A 350 -4.63 -36.45 -14.83
C SER A 350 -3.30 -36.05 -14.21
N SER A 351 -3.23 -34.91 -13.51
CA SER A 351 -2.00 -34.32 -12.97
C SER A 351 -1.60 -34.81 -11.59
N TYR A 352 -2.38 -35.72 -10.99
CA TYR A 352 -2.04 -36.32 -9.69
C TYR A 352 -2.53 -37.76 -9.56
N THR A 353 -2.00 -38.50 -8.58
CA THR A 353 -2.58 -39.76 -8.10
C THR A 353 -3.18 -39.62 -6.70
N GLN A 354 -4.04 -40.57 -6.31
CA GLN A 354 -4.45 -40.72 -4.91
C GLN A 354 -3.20 -41.11 -4.09
N ILE A 355 -2.90 -40.35 -3.03
CA ILE A 355 -1.68 -40.55 -2.24
C ILE A 355 -1.93 -41.42 -1.01
N PHE A 356 -3.10 -41.29 -0.40
CA PHE A 356 -3.39 -41.90 0.89
C PHE A 356 -4.28 -43.13 0.75
N ASP A 357 -4.07 -44.10 1.65
CA ASP A 357 -4.81 -45.35 1.65
C ASP A 357 -6.12 -45.20 2.43
N VAL A 358 -7.17 -44.76 1.75
CA VAL A 358 -8.46 -44.50 2.38
C VAL A 358 -9.57 -45.25 1.64
N LYS A 359 -10.37 -46.00 2.41
CA LYS A 359 -11.53 -46.80 1.97
C LYS A 359 -12.84 -46.00 1.98
N THR A 360 -12.80 -44.77 2.47
CA THR A 360 -13.94 -43.85 2.49
C THR A 360 -14.40 -43.53 1.06
N ASN A 361 -15.67 -43.79 0.76
CA ASN A 361 -16.27 -43.42 -0.53
C ASN A 361 -16.34 -41.89 -0.71
N ASN A 362 -16.43 -41.43 -1.96
CA ASN A 362 -16.35 -40.00 -2.25
C ASN A 362 -17.45 -39.17 -1.57
N LEU A 363 -18.69 -39.66 -1.51
CA LEU A 363 -19.78 -38.90 -0.86
C LEU A 363 -19.51 -38.65 0.64
N LYS A 364 -19.01 -39.66 1.35
CA LYS A 364 -18.60 -39.52 2.75
C LYS A 364 -17.42 -38.58 2.89
N LEU A 365 -16.45 -38.63 1.97
CA LEU A 365 -15.32 -37.70 1.93
C LEU A 365 -15.80 -36.25 1.78
N PHE A 366 -16.62 -35.94 0.76
CA PHE A 366 -17.16 -34.59 0.56
C PHE A 366 -17.97 -34.12 1.77
N THR A 367 -18.83 -34.98 2.33
CA THR A 367 -19.65 -34.62 3.49
C THR A 367 -18.80 -34.36 4.74
N LYS A 368 -17.74 -35.14 4.97
CA LYS A 368 -16.83 -34.92 6.10
C LYS A 368 -16.04 -33.61 5.98
N VAL A 369 -15.57 -33.30 4.77
CA VAL A 369 -14.74 -32.11 4.52
C VAL A 369 -15.60 -30.85 4.47
N TYR A 370 -16.62 -30.82 3.61
CA TYR A 370 -17.41 -29.63 3.33
C TYR A 370 -18.66 -29.49 4.18
N GLY A 371 -19.19 -30.58 4.77
CA GLY A 371 -20.41 -30.56 5.57
C GLY A 371 -21.65 -30.77 4.71
N GLU A 372 -22.75 -30.06 5.03
CA GLU A 372 -24.05 -30.26 4.36
C GLU A 372 -24.08 -29.74 2.92
N THR A 373 -23.22 -28.81 2.54
CA THR A 373 -23.14 -28.28 1.16
C THR A 373 -21.70 -27.87 0.87
N TYR A 374 -21.39 -27.54 -0.39
CA TYR A 374 -20.07 -27.04 -0.76
C TYR A 374 -19.65 -25.86 0.14
N ASN A 375 -18.53 -26.01 0.83
CA ASN A 375 -17.94 -25.04 1.75
C ASN A 375 -18.73 -24.71 3.02
N PHE A 376 -19.75 -25.48 3.41
CA PHE A 376 -20.46 -25.22 4.68
C PHE A 376 -19.53 -25.20 5.90
N ASN A 377 -18.60 -26.17 5.99
CA ASN A 377 -17.59 -26.24 7.04
C ASN A 377 -16.51 -25.13 6.95
N LEU A 378 -16.42 -24.42 5.83
CA LEU A 378 -15.53 -23.27 5.68
C LEU A 378 -16.01 -22.10 6.57
N PHE A 379 -17.34 -21.93 6.69
CA PHE A 379 -17.95 -20.89 7.51
C PHE A 379 -17.89 -21.18 9.01
N LYS A 380 -17.75 -22.45 9.40
CA LYS A 380 -17.56 -22.85 10.80
C LYS A 380 -16.09 -22.68 11.20
N ASN A 381 -15.80 -22.19 12.40
CA ASN A 381 -14.41 -22.20 12.89
C ASN A 381 -13.94 -23.62 13.21
N SER A 382 -12.73 -23.95 12.79
CA SER A 382 -12.01 -25.17 13.16
C SER A 382 -11.34 -25.02 14.53
N ASN A 383 -10.82 -26.12 15.06
CA ASN A 383 -10.08 -26.12 16.33
C ASN A 383 -8.87 -25.16 16.28
N LEU A 384 -8.17 -25.09 15.15
CA LEU A 384 -7.06 -24.15 14.96
C LEU A 384 -7.54 -22.70 15.02
N GLU A 385 -8.62 -22.37 14.30
CA GLU A 385 -9.20 -21.01 14.32
C GLU A 385 -9.70 -20.64 15.72
N ASN A 386 -10.33 -21.57 16.43
CA ASN A 386 -10.81 -21.34 17.80
C ASN A 386 -9.65 -21.11 18.78
N LYS A 387 -8.55 -21.89 18.68
CA LYS A 387 -7.34 -21.76 19.49
C LYS A 387 -6.72 -20.35 19.37
N TYR A 388 -6.81 -19.74 18.20
CA TYR A 388 -6.24 -18.42 17.92
C TYR A 388 -7.29 -17.30 17.78
N SER A 389 -8.54 -17.53 18.19
CA SER A 389 -9.64 -16.58 17.99
C SER A 389 -9.37 -15.18 18.56
N GLY A 390 -8.65 -15.09 19.69
CA GLY A 390 -8.29 -13.82 20.32
C GLY A 390 -7.37 -12.90 19.49
N ILE A 391 -6.72 -13.42 18.45
CA ILE A 391 -5.80 -12.66 17.58
C ILE A 391 -6.26 -12.60 16.11
N LEU A 392 -7.46 -13.09 15.79
CA LEU A 392 -8.01 -13.18 14.43
C LEU A 392 -8.98 -12.05 14.07
N ASN A 393 -8.83 -10.88 14.69
CA ASN A 393 -9.63 -9.70 14.32
C ASN A 393 -9.28 -9.26 12.89
N SER A 394 -10.30 -8.84 12.12
CA SER A 394 -10.17 -8.31 10.76
C SER A 394 -9.39 -7.00 10.62
N TYR A 395 -8.72 -6.54 11.68
CA TYR A 395 -7.86 -5.35 11.62
C TYR A 395 -6.59 -5.68 10.84
N LEU A 396 -6.29 -4.88 9.81
CA LEU A 396 -5.08 -5.04 9.02
C LEU A 396 -3.84 -4.72 9.87
N ASN A 397 -2.91 -5.66 9.95
CA ASN A 397 -1.60 -5.53 10.57
C ASN A 397 -0.54 -5.83 9.51
N ILE A 398 0.15 -4.79 9.02
CA ILE A 398 1.11 -4.95 7.91
C ILE A 398 2.40 -4.14 8.09
N SER A 399 2.40 -3.11 8.95
CA SER A 399 3.58 -2.25 9.11
C SER A 399 4.80 -3.01 9.59
N ILE A 400 4.66 -4.02 10.46
CA ILE A 400 5.80 -4.81 10.95
C ILE A 400 6.44 -5.61 9.80
N PHE A 401 5.63 -6.20 8.92
CA PHE A 401 6.14 -6.89 7.73
C PHE A 401 6.89 -5.92 6.82
N ILE A 402 6.30 -4.75 6.53
CA ILE A 402 6.92 -3.73 5.66
C ILE A 402 8.17 -3.14 6.31
N GLU A 403 8.16 -2.87 7.61
CA GLU A 403 9.30 -2.37 8.38
C GLU A 403 10.49 -3.32 8.28
N ASN A 404 10.27 -4.60 8.56
CA ASN A 404 11.32 -5.61 8.47
C ASN A 404 11.79 -5.78 7.02
N PHE A 405 10.89 -5.67 6.05
CA PHE A 405 11.27 -5.68 4.63
C PHE A 405 12.20 -4.50 4.30
N ILE A 406 11.87 -3.28 4.73
CA ILE A 406 12.70 -2.08 4.51
C ILE A 406 14.06 -2.19 5.19
N ARG A 407 14.09 -2.70 6.43
CA ARG A 407 15.32 -2.80 7.22
C ARG A 407 16.28 -3.84 6.64
N TYR A 408 15.79 -5.05 6.39
CA TYR A 408 16.64 -6.22 6.15
C TYR A 408 16.67 -6.66 4.69
N TYR A 409 15.61 -6.45 3.91
CA TYR A 409 15.61 -6.87 2.51
C TYR A 409 16.45 -5.92 1.64
N LYS A 410 17.26 -6.49 0.74
CA LYS A 410 18.20 -5.74 -0.11
C LYS A 410 17.46 -5.06 -1.28
N LYS A 411 16.70 -4.00 -0.97
CA LYS A 411 16.10 -3.10 -1.97
C LYS A 411 16.56 -1.68 -1.72
N ASP A 412 16.94 -0.99 -2.78
CA ASP A 412 17.32 0.42 -2.76
C ASP A 412 16.05 1.29 -2.61
N ILE A 413 15.75 1.66 -1.36
CA ILE A 413 14.59 2.48 -1.01
C ILE A 413 14.77 3.90 -1.54
N SER A 414 16.00 4.41 -1.56
CA SER A 414 16.35 5.72 -2.12
C SER A 414 15.93 5.82 -3.60
N LEU A 415 16.25 4.79 -4.39
CA LEU A 415 15.87 4.71 -5.79
C LEU A 415 14.36 4.61 -5.98
N LEU A 416 13.66 3.90 -5.09
CA LEU A 416 12.21 3.80 -5.13
C LEU A 416 11.54 5.15 -4.87
N LEU A 417 11.99 5.88 -3.84
CA LEU A 417 11.48 7.21 -3.52
C LEU A 417 11.81 8.24 -4.61
N LYS A 418 13.02 8.20 -5.16
CA LYS A 418 13.42 9.02 -6.31
C LYS A 418 12.48 8.80 -7.50
N LYS A 419 12.28 7.54 -7.90
CA LYS A 419 11.34 7.20 -8.99
C LYS A 419 9.93 7.68 -8.71
N PHE A 420 9.47 7.60 -7.45
CA PHE A 420 8.15 8.11 -7.06
C PHE A 420 8.06 9.63 -7.26
N ILE A 421 9.05 10.40 -6.81
CA ILE A 421 9.10 11.85 -6.98
C ILE A 421 9.15 12.22 -8.47
N ASP A 422 10.04 11.59 -9.24
CA ASP A 422 10.21 11.85 -10.68
C ASP A 422 8.92 11.58 -11.47
N ASN A 423 8.20 10.49 -11.14
CA ASN A 423 6.94 10.17 -11.79
C ASN A 423 5.81 11.14 -11.39
N LYS A 424 5.77 11.59 -10.13
CA LYS A 424 4.74 12.50 -9.63
C LYS A 424 4.97 13.93 -10.12
N PHE A 425 6.22 14.35 -10.22
CA PHE A 425 6.65 15.67 -10.65
C PHE A 425 7.67 15.57 -11.78
N PRO A 426 7.20 15.35 -13.04
CA PRO A 426 8.07 15.42 -14.21
C PRO A 426 8.77 16.79 -14.24
N ASN A 427 10.09 16.80 -14.47
CA ASN A 427 10.95 17.98 -14.36
C ASN A 427 11.04 18.56 -12.93
N ASN A 428 11.20 17.69 -11.94
CA ASN A 428 11.41 18.07 -10.54
C ASN A 428 12.57 19.07 -10.34
N THR A 429 13.58 19.08 -11.23
CA THR A 429 14.69 20.05 -11.25
C THR A 429 14.26 21.51 -11.38
N LYS A 430 13.06 21.78 -11.93
CA LYS A 430 12.47 23.12 -11.96
C LYS A 430 12.15 23.66 -10.55
N TYR A 431 11.94 22.76 -9.59
CA TYR A 431 11.56 23.10 -8.22
C TYR A 431 12.76 22.84 -7.30
N LYS A 432 13.29 23.90 -6.68
CA LYS A 432 14.45 23.77 -5.78
C LYS A 432 14.14 22.86 -4.60
N SER A 433 12.93 22.95 -4.06
CA SER A 433 12.45 22.10 -2.98
C SER A 433 12.45 20.62 -3.31
N LEU A 434 11.94 20.24 -4.50
CA LEU A 434 11.95 18.85 -4.93
C LEU A 434 13.37 18.37 -5.22
N SER A 435 14.25 19.24 -5.70
CA SER A 435 15.66 18.92 -5.91
C SER A 435 16.38 18.65 -4.58
N SER A 436 16.12 19.45 -3.55
CA SER A 436 16.67 19.25 -2.20
C SER A 436 16.07 18.04 -1.49
N ILE A 437 14.77 17.79 -1.64
CA ILE A 437 14.13 16.55 -1.17
C ILE A 437 14.76 15.34 -1.86
N SER A 438 14.95 15.39 -3.18
CA SER A 438 15.56 14.29 -3.93
C SER A 438 17.01 14.07 -3.51
N SER A 439 17.76 15.13 -3.21
CA SER A 439 19.14 15.04 -2.71
C SER A 439 19.20 14.43 -1.31
N TYR A 440 18.27 14.81 -0.42
CA TYR A 440 18.15 14.21 0.91
C TYR A 440 17.81 12.72 0.85
N LEU A 441 16.93 12.34 -0.08
CA LEU A 441 16.49 10.96 -0.31
C LEU A 441 17.40 10.16 -1.25
N GLN A 442 18.59 10.65 -1.59
CA GLN A 442 19.63 9.83 -2.25
C GLN A 442 20.39 8.97 -1.25
N ASP A 443 20.38 9.34 0.03
CA ASP A 443 20.97 8.56 1.10
C ASP A 443 20.01 7.45 1.53
N GLU A 444 20.43 6.19 1.38
CA GLU A 444 19.60 5.03 1.69
C GLU A 444 19.17 4.97 3.16
N GLN A 445 20.03 5.37 4.10
CA GLN A 445 19.68 5.38 5.52
C GLN A 445 18.59 6.42 5.81
N LYS A 446 18.72 7.63 5.25
CA LYS A 446 17.72 8.70 5.36
C LYS A 446 16.40 8.31 4.70
N SER A 447 16.47 7.69 3.52
CA SER A 447 15.29 7.16 2.82
C SER A 447 14.55 6.11 3.64
N LYS A 448 15.28 5.14 4.22
CA LYS A 448 14.70 4.14 5.12
C LYS A 448 14.07 4.80 6.35
N GLU A 449 14.76 5.74 6.99
CA GLU A 449 14.24 6.43 8.18
C GLU A 449 12.91 7.17 7.90
N VAL A 450 12.81 7.84 6.74
CA VAL A 450 11.56 8.51 6.31
C VAL A 450 10.42 7.52 6.16
N VAL A 451 10.62 6.40 5.46
CA VAL A 451 9.55 5.41 5.26
C VAL A 451 9.18 4.73 6.56
N LEU A 452 10.16 4.35 7.38
CA LEU A 452 9.93 3.72 8.68
C LEU A 452 9.17 4.64 9.63
N THR A 453 9.45 5.94 9.60
CA THR A 453 8.71 6.94 10.39
C THR A 453 7.21 6.94 10.05
N LEU A 454 6.85 6.77 8.77
CA LEU A 454 5.46 6.72 8.33
C LEU A 454 4.71 5.44 8.77
N LEU A 455 5.44 4.39 9.14
CA LEU A 455 4.87 3.11 9.59
C LEU A 455 4.73 3.00 11.11
N LYS A 456 5.28 3.95 11.88
CA LYS A 456 5.25 3.91 13.36
C LYS A 456 3.83 4.00 13.92
N ASN A 457 3.60 3.34 15.05
CA ASN A 457 2.43 3.45 15.92
C ASN A 457 1.07 3.07 15.27
N GLY A 458 1.05 2.24 14.24
CA GLY A 458 -0.19 1.69 13.67
C GLY A 458 -1.08 2.69 12.93
N LYS A 459 -0.59 3.93 12.69
CA LYS A 459 -1.41 4.99 12.08
C LYS A 459 -1.68 4.73 10.61
N PHE A 460 -0.69 4.18 9.91
CA PHE A 460 -0.84 3.77 8.53
C PHE A 460 -1.89 2.66 8.39
N GLU A 461 -1.87 1.64 9.24
CA GLU A 461 -2.90 0.60 9.25
C GLU A 461 -4.28 1.14 9.60
N LYS A 462 -4.39 2.07 10.55
CA LYS A 462 -5.68 2.71 10.85
C LYS A 462 -6.26 3.43 9.63
N PHE A 463 -5.41 4.12 8.86
CA PHE A 463 -5.83 4.73 7.60
C PHE A 463 -6.29 3.68 6.59
N LEU A 464 -5.49 2.62 6.37
CA LEU A 464 -5.79 1.55 5.43
C LEU A 464 -7.07 0.79 5.81
N PHE A 465 -7.29 0.52 7.10
CA PHE A 465 -8.50 -0.14 7.61
C PHE A 465 -9.77 0.63 7.26
N ILE A 466 -9.73 1.95 7.37
CA ILE A 466 -10.88 2.81 7.03
C ILE A 466 -11.11 2.84 5.51
N ALA A 467 -10.03 2.94 4.73
CA ALA A 467 -10.12 2.86 3.27
C ALA A 467 -10.66 1.49 2.81
N GLU A 468 -10.16 0.41 3.41
CA GLU A 468 -10.56 -0.97 3.14
C GLU A 468 -12.04 -1.20 3.41
N ASN A 469 -12.57 -0.74 4.55
CA ASN A 469 -13.99 -0.93 4.86
C ASN A 469 -14.89 -0.24 3.82
N LYS A 470 -14.51 0.94 3.32
CA LYS A 470 -15.23 1.58 2.21
C LYS A 470 -15.13 0.77 0.91
N LEU A 471 -13.96 0.22 0.59
CA LEU A 471 -13.78 -0.63 -0.60
C LEU A 471 -14.60 -1.92 -0.52
N LYS A 472 -14.67 -2.56 0.65
CA LYS A 472 -15.47 -3.77 0.85
C LYS A 472 -16.97 -3.51 0.66
N VAL A 473 -17.48 -2.38 1.16
CA VAL A 473 -18.88 -1.96 0.93
C VAL A 473 -19.16 -1.84 -0.57
N LEU A 474 -18.31 -1.11 -1.30
CA LEU A 474 -18.44 -0.97 -2.75
C LEU A 474 -18.40 -2.33 -3.48
N LYS A 475 -17.50 -3.24 -3.07
CA LYS A 475 -17.41 -4.58 -3.66
C LYS A 475 -18.66 -5.42 -3.39
N ASN A 476 -19.25 -5.32 -2.20
CA ASN A 476 -20.52 -6.00 -1.86
C ASN A 476 -21.70 -5.46 -2.68
N GLU A 477 -21.66 -4.18 -3.09
CA GLU A 477 -22.60 -3.56 -4.01
C GLU A 477 -22.29 -3.89 -5.49
N ASN A 478 -21.46 -4.91 -5.75
CA ASN A 478 -20.99 -5.33 -7.07
C ASN A 478 -20.22 -4.26 -7.86
N THR A 479 -19.65 -3.26 -7.17
CA THR A 479 -18.77 -2.28 -7.82
C THR A 479 -17.38 -2.87 -8.05
N GLN A 480 -16.88 -2.76 -9.28
CA GLN A 480 -15.51 -3.12 -9.62
C GLN A 480 -14.53 -2.12 -9.00
N ILE A 481 -13.54 -2.63 -8.26
CA ILE A 481 -12.53 -1.80 -7.60
C ILE A 481 -11.44 -1.42 -8.62
N THR A 482 -11.68 -0.33 -9.34
CA THR A 482 -10.75 0.28 -10.32
C THR A 482 -9.75 1.23 -9.65
N LEU A 483 -8.68 1.62 -10.35
CA LEU A 483 -7.71 2.60 -9.85
C LEU A 483 -8.39 3.93 -9.49
N LYS A 484 -9.36 4.34 -10.30
CA LYS A 484 -10.16 5.56 -10.05
C LYS A 484 -10.94 5.46 -8.75
N VAL A 485 -11.58 4.32 -8.50
CA VAL A 485 -12.32 4.05 -7.25
C VAL A 485 -11.38 4.07 -6.05
N LEU A 486 -10.24 3.38 -6.13
CA LEU A 486 -9.24 3.38 -5.05
C LEU A 486 -8.74 4.80 -4.72
N ILE A 487 -8.37 5.58 -5.74
CA ILE A 487 -7.94 6.97 -5.56
C ILE A 487 -9.06 7.82 -4.95
N SER A 488 -10.31 7.60 -5.35
CA SER A 488 -11.47 8.30 -4.79
C SER A 488 -11.63 7.99 -3.30
N VAL A 489 -11.60 6.72 -2.92
CA VAL A 489 -11.71 6.28 -1.52
C VAL A 489 -10.57 6.82 -0.67
N ILE A 490 -9.32 6.78 -1.16
CA ILE A 490 -8.16 7.36 -0.48
C ILE A 490 -8.36 8.86 -0.24
N LYS A 491 -8.74 9.62 -1.30
CA LYS A 491 -8.99 11.06 -1.20
C LYS A 491 -10.13 11.38 -0.24
N GLU A 492 -11.20 10.59 -0.29
CA GLU A 492 -12.35 10.78 0.58
C GLU A 492 -11.98 10.51 2.04
N THR A 493 -11.29 9.41 2.33
CA THR A 493 -10.83 9.08 3.69
C THR A 493 -9.99 10.20 4.29
N LEU A 494 -9.03 10.74 3.52
CA LEU A 494 -8.20 11.87 3.93
C LEU A 494 -9.01 13.17 4.11
N LYS A 495 -10.06 13.40 3.31
CA LYS A 495 -10.95 14.57 3.46
C LYS A 495 -11.94 14.45 4.61
N THR A 496 -12.41 13.25 4.91
CA THR A 496 -13.49 13.05 5.90
C THR A 496 -12.99 13.09 7.34
N SER A 497 -11.71 12.78 7.59
CA SER A 497 -11.14 12.69 8.93
C SER A 497 -9.86 13.49 9.09
N GLN A 498 -9.97 14.66 9.73
CA GLN A 498 -8.81 15.48 10.09
C GLN A 498 -7.78 14.69 10.90
N ALA A 499 -8.24 13.98 11.94
CA ALA A 499 -7.37 13.24 12.84
C ALA A 499 -6.49 12.22 12.11
N ILE A 500 -7.04 11.49 11.14
CA ILE A 500 -6.26 10.50 10.35
C ILE A 500 -5.21 11.21 9.50
N SER A 501 -5.61 12.25 8.78
CA SER A 501 -4.67 13.03 7.96
C SER A 501 -3.62 13.77 8.80
N PHE A 502 -3.94 14.13 10.05
CA PHE A 502 -3.03 14.78 10.98
C PHE A 502 -2.07 13.78 11.64
N ASP A 503 -2.50 12.54 11.87
CA ASP A 503 -1.62 11.47 12.39
C ASP A 503 -0.39 11.23 11.49
N ILE A 504 -0.49 11.46 10.17
CA ILE A 504 0.67 11.44 9.24
C ILE A 504 1.66 12.56 9.59
N LEU A 505 1.18 13.79 9.82
CA LEU A 505 2.04 14.90 10.22
C LEU A 505 2.69 14.64 11.57
N LYS A 506 1.96 14.07 12.53
CA LYS A 506 2.51 13.71 13.86
C LYS A 506 3.70 12.79 13.77
N GLN A 507 3.68 11.81 12.87
CA GLN A 507 4.81 10.89 12.73
C GLN A 507 6.09 11.63 12.35
N ILE A 508 5.98 12.63 11.48
CA ILE A 508 7.11 13.51 11.14
C ILE A 508 7.48 14.40 12.34
N LEU A 509 6.49 15.01 13.02
CA LEU A 509 6.74 15.87 14.19
C LEU A 509 7.39 15.14 15.39
N ASN A 510 7.09 13.85 15.57
CA ASN A 510 7.67 12.98 16.60
C ASN A 510 8.94 12.24 16.14
N SER A 511 9.47 12.56 14.96
CA SER A 511 10.62 11.83 14.42
C SER A 511 11.93 12.44 14.87
N SER A 512 12.90 11.55 15.12
CA SER A 512 14.33 11.89 15.25
C SER A 512 14.86 12.66 14.04
N ILE A 513 14.23 12.50 12.87
CA ILE A 513 14.59 13.21 11.63
C ILE A 513 14.55 14.73 11.85
N LEU A 514 13.50 15.27 12.47
CA LEU A 514 13.42 16.73 12.67
C LEU A 514 14.45 17.26 13.66
N GLU A 515 14.81 16.45 14.66
CA GLU A 515 15.82 16.82 15.66
C GLU A 515 17.23 16.76 15.08
N ASN A 516 17.56 15.68 14.36
CA ASN A 516 18.89 15.41 13.82
C ASN A 516 19.19 16.19 12.53
N GLU A 517 18.18 16.45 11.69
CA GLU A 517 18.34 17.07 10.35
C GLU A 517 17.70 18.45 10.28
N LYS A 518 17.63 19.16 11.41
CA LYS A 518 16.94 20.43 11.58
C LYS A 518 17.29 21.48 10.53
N GLU A 519 18.58 21.65 10.24
CA GLU A 519 19.06 22.61 9.23
C GLU A 519 18.61 22.21 7.82
N THR A 520 18.82 20.95 7.45
CA THR A 520 18.43 20.39 6.15
C THR A 520 16.92 20.52 5.92
N ILE A 521 16.10 20.14 6.91
CA ILE A 521 14.64 20.23 6.82
C ILE A 521 14.18 21.69 6.77
N SER A 522 14.84 22.59 7.53
CA SER A 522 14.55 24.03 7.47
C SER A 522 14.83 24.60 6.08
N LYS A 523 15.95 24.21 5.46
CA LYS A 523 16.30 24.59 4.09
C LYS A 523 15.29 24.06 3.08
N ILE A 524 14.96 22.76 3.12
CA ILE A 524 13.95 22.14 2.24
C ILE A 524 12.61 22.87 2.35
N SER A 525 12.18 23.16 3.58
CA SER A 525 10.91 23.84 3.84
C SER A 525 10.91 25.28 3.35
N TYR A 526 12.03 25.99 3.48
CA TYR A 526 12.21 27.33 2.92
C TYR A 526 12.14 27.34 1.38
N GLU A 527 12.83 26.40 0.73
CA GLU A 527 12.76 26.24 -0.72
C GLU A 527 11.35 25.83 -1.18
N PHE A 528 10.66 25.01 -0.39
CA PHE A 528 9.27 24.62 -0.67
C PHE A 528 8.35 25.83 -0.66
N LEU A 529 8.50 26.72 0.32
CA LEU A 529 7.77 27.99 0.37
C LEU A 529 8.07 28.86 -0.85
N LYS A 530 9.34 28.99 -1.24
CA LYS A 530 9.73 29.73 -2.45
C LYS A 530 9.07 29.16 -3.69
N ASP A 531 9.13 27.85 -3.89
CA ASP A 531 8.50 27.21 -5.03
C ASP A 531 6.97 27.39 -5.00
N CYS A 532 6.36 27.32 -3.81
CA CYS A 532 4.93 27.60 -3.62
C CYS A 532 4.54 29.05 -3.92
N LEU A 533 5.48 30.00 -3.97
CA LEU A 533 5.22 31.40 -4.33
C LEU A 533 5.62 31.72 -5.78
N GLN A 534 6.70 31.11 -6.28
CA GLN A 534 7.35 31.54 -7.51
C GLN A 534 7.15 30.57 -8.69
N THR A 535 6.63 29.37 -8.46
CA THR A 535 6.49 28.34 -9.51
C THR A 535 5.03 27.86 -9.65
N ASN A 536 4.76 26.84 -10.46
CA ASN A 536 3.45 26.18 -10.51
C ASN A 536 3.36 24.93 -9.60
N LEU A 537 4.22 24.82 -8.58
CA LEU A 537 4.26 23.64 -7.69
C LEU A 537 2.90 23.36 -7.03
N LEU A 538 2.22 24.39 -6.50
CA LEU A 538 0.90 24.25 -5.88
C LEU A 538 -0.17 23.72 -6.84
N GLU A 539 -0.17 24.19 -8.09
CA GLU A 539 -1.09 23.71 -9.12
C GLU A 539 -0.87 22.23 -9.40
N LYS A 540 0.40 21.80 -9.47
CA LYS A 540 0.78 20.40 -9.68
C LYS A 540 0.44 19.52 -8.48
N MET A 541 0.66 19.99 -7.25
CA MET A 541 0.38 19.23 -6.02
C MET A 541 -1.13 19.00 -5.83
N PHE A 542 -1.93 20.02 -6.03
CA PHE A 542 -3.37 19.99 -5.74
C PHE A 542 -4.24 19.75 -6.98
N ASN A 543 -3.66 19.72 -8.18
CA ASN A 543 -4.36 19.65 -9.46
C ASN A 543 -5.42 20.77 -9.58
N ILE A 544 -5.05 21.99 -9.20
CA ILE A 544 -5.90 23.19 -9.23
C ILE A 544 -5.30 24.14 -10.27
N LYS A 545 -6.14 24.70 -11.16
CA LYS A 545 -5.74 25.79 -12.05
C LYS A 545 -5.90 27.12 -11.31
N LEU A 546 -4.80 27.79 -10.99
CA LEU A 546 -4.85 29.14 -10.45
C LEU A 546 -5.18 30.10 -11.60
N ASN A 547 -5.98 31.12 -11.32
CA ASN A 547 -6.22 32.20 -12.29
C ASN A 547 -5.06 33.23 -12.22
N GLU A 548 -4.95 34.08 -13.24
CA GLU A 548 -3.91 35.11 -13.33
C GLU A 548 -3.88 36.02 -12.10
N HIS A 549 -5.03 36.30 -11.51
CA HIS A 549 -5.12 37.10 -10.30
C HIS A 549 -4.38 36.48 -9.10
N TYR A 550 -4.55 35.18 -8.86
CA TYR A 550 -3.81 34.47 -7.83
C TYR A 550 -2.31 34.40 -8.13
N LEU A 551 -1.92 34.34 -9.41
CA LEU A 551 -0.50 34.40 -9.81
C LEU A 551 0.10 35.78 -9.47
N ASN A 552 -0.61 36.87 -9.77
CA ASN A 552 -0.16 38.23 -9.46
C ASN A 552 -0.03 38.46 -7.95
N ILE A 553 -0.97 37.94 -7.14
CA ILE A 553 -0.86 37.97 -5.67
C ILE A 553 0.41 37.26 -5.20
N ARG A 554 0.66 36.04 -5.71
CA ARG A 554 1.83 35.25 -5.31
C ARG A 554 3.14 35.92 -5.69
N GLN A 555 3.22 36.46 -6.91
CA GLN A 555 4.38 37.19 -7.39
C GLN A 555 4.67 38.41 -6.51
N TYR A 556 3.66 39.24 -6.26
CA TYR A 556 3.79 40.42 -5.40
C TYR A 556 4.26 40.04 -3.98
N LEU A 557 3.65 39.03 -3.35
CA LEU A 557 4.05 38.58 -2.01
C LEU A 557 5.48 38.01 -2.00
N SER A 558 5.92 37.37 -3.07
CA SER A 558 7.27 36.78 -3.17
C SER A 558 8.40 37.82 -3.24
N GLU A 559 8.09 39.04 -3.68
CA GLU A 559 9.04 40.15 -3.76
C GLU A 559 9.27 40.83 -2.41
N LEU A 560 8.35 40.65 -1.45
CA LEU A 560 8.43 41.27 -0.12
C LEU A 560 9.42 40.49 0.77
N LYS A 561 10.48 41.18 1.22
CA LYS A 561 11.49 40.59 2.12
C LYS A 561 10.88 40.19 3.46
N SER A 562 9.96 41.00 3.98
CA SER A 562 9.22 40.73 5.22
C SER A 562 8.27 39.53 5.12
N PHE A 563 7.64 39.31 3.97
CA PHE A 563 6.79 38.14 3.73
C PHE A 563 7.63 36.86 3.69
N THR A 564 8.83 36.93 3.09
CA THR A 564 9.81 35.83 3.14
C THR A 564 10.22 35.53 4.58
N LYS A 565 10.43 36.56 5.42
CA LYS A 565 10.71 36.39 6.87
C LYS A 565 9.54 35.75 7.61
N LEU A 566 8.30 36.17 7.36
CA LEU A 566 7.10 35.55 7.94
C LEU A 566 7.00 34.08 7.57
N SER A 567 7.17 33.75 6.29
CA SER A 567 7.10 32.37 5.80
C SER A 567 8.18 31.49 6.44
N THR A 568 9.41 32.01 6.55
CA THR A 568 10.53 31.33 7.22
C THR A 568 10.27 31.12 8.70
N PHE A 569 9.65 32.09 9.37
CA PHE A 569 9.25 31.98 10.77
C PHE A 569 8.19 30.90 10.99
N ILE A 570 7.20 30.78 10.11
CA ILE A 570 6.17 29.73 10.18
C ILE A 570 6.83 28.36 10.20
N VAL A 571 7.71 28.11 9.23
CA VAL A 571 8.42 26.82 9.11
C VAL A 571 9.33 26.55 10.30
N SER A 572 10.18 27.51 10.66
CA SER A 572 11.15 27.33 11.74
C SER A 572 10.46 27.18 13.10
N SER A 573 9.38 27.91 13.38
CA SER A 573 8.63 27.75 14.63
C SER A 573 7.97 26.36 14.76
N ILE A 574 7.48 25.78 13.65
CA ILE A 574 6.93 24.43 13.65
C ILE A 574 8.04 23.39 13.87
N ALA A 575 9.15 23.50 13.13
CA ALA A 575 10.27 22.56 13.23
C ALA A 575 10.96 22.63 14.61
N ASN A 576 11.19 23.84 15.14
CA ASN A 576 11.89 24.06 16.41
C ASN A 576 11.08 23.62 17.64
N HIS A 577 9.76 23.51 17.50
CA HIS A 577 8.85 23.19 18.59
C HIS A 577 7.93 22.00 18.25
N ALA A 578 8.42 21.07 17.44
CA ALA A 578 7.65 19.93 16.96
C ALA A 578 7.04 19.10 18.11
N SER A 579 7.75 18.96 19.23
CA SER A 579 7.30 18.28 20.45
C SER A 579 6.08 18.93 21.13
N LEU A 580 5.84 20.24 20.92
CA LEU A 580 4.63 20.92 21.42
C LEU A 580 3.39 20.58 20.58
N TYR A 581 3.60 20.17 19.33
CA TYR A 581 2.54 20.02 18.33
C TYR A 581 2.18 18.56 18.09
N SER A 582 3.13 17.66 18.30
CA SER A 582 2.94 16.23 18.09
C SER A 582 1.85 15.57 18.97
N PRO A 583 1.52 16.04 20.20
CA PRO A 583 0.46 15.43 21.01
C PRO A 583 -0.96 15.87 20.61
N LEU A 584 -1.13 16.86 19.74
CA LEU A 584 -2.44 17.46 19.41
C LEU A 584 -3.35 16.49 18.64
N ASN A 585 -4.66 16.73 18.49
CA ASN A 585 -5.54 15.69 17.91
C ASN A 585 -5.82 15.86 16.42
N ASN A 586 -5.78 17.09 15.90
CA ASN A 586 -6.17 17.42 14.53
C ASN A 586 -5.49 18.73 14.05
N TYR A 587 -5.73 19.09 12.79
CA TYR A 587 -5.16 20.30 12.18
C TYR A 587 -5.68 21.60 12.80
N ASP A 588 -6.93 21.64 13.25
CA ASP A 588 -7.52 22.83 13.87
C ASP A 588 -6.89 23.10 15.25
N ASP A 589 -6.73 22.07 16.08
CA ASP A 589 -6.01 22.15 17.36
C ASP A 589 -4.56 22.62 17.16
N PHE A 590 -3.89 22.04 16.16
CA PHE A 590 -2.55 22.43 15.74
C PHE A 590 -2.45 23.91 15.39
N PHE A 591 -3.34 24.37 14.52
CA PHE A 591 -3.31 25.75 14.04
C PHE A 591 -3.64 26.74 15.16
N GLN A 592 -4.64 26.43 15.98
CA GLN A 592 -5.01 27.23 17.14
C GLN A 592 -3.87 27.34 18.14
N LYS A 593 -3.22 26.22 18.48
CA LYS A 593 -2.09 26.19 19.43
C LYS A 593 -0.87 26.93 18.86
N TRP A 594 -0.54 26.71 17.59
CA TRP A 594 0.58 27.39 16.93
C TRP A 594 0.38 28.91 16.89
N ILE A 595 -0.82 29.40 16.53
CA ILE A 595 -1.13 30.83 16.54
C ILE A 595 -1.02 31.40 17.96
N THR A 596 -1.59 30.72 18.95
CA THR A 596 -1.63 31.20 20.33
C THR A 596 -0.22 31.37 20.90
N ASN A 597 0.65 30.39 20.66
CA ASN A 597 2.04 30.42 21.14
C ASN A 597 2.89 31.47 20.41
N ASN A 598 2.55 31.81 19.15
CA ASN A 598 3.35 32.70 18.31
C ASN A 598 2.70 34.09 18.11
N LYS A 599 1.66 34.43 18.87
CA LYS A 599 0.83 35.65 18.68
C LYS A 599 1.66 36.92 18.52
N TYR A 600 2.60 37.18 19.43
CA TYR A 600 3.40 38.41 19.41
C TYR A 600 4.35 38.48 18.22
N ASN A 601 5.00 37.36 17.87
CA ASN A 601 5.85 37.27 16.69
C ASN A 601 5.05 37.49 15.39
N LEU A 602 3.82 36.96 15.33
CA LEU A 602 2.92 37.20 14.20
C LEU A 602 2.53 38.66 14.07
N ILE A 603 2.20 39.35 15.17
CA ILE A 603 1.92 40.80 15.15
C ILE A 603 3.13 41.56 14.63
N TYR A 604 4.33 41.27 15.15
CA TYR A 604 5.56 41.91 14.73
C TYR A 604 5.88 41.70 13.23
N LEU A 605 5.69 40.49 12.72
CA LEU A 605 5.95 40.18 11.32
C LEU A 605 4.90 40.79 10.38
N LEU A 606 3.63 40.84 10.80
CA LEU A 606 2.57 41.54 10.06
C LEU A 606 2.84 43.05 10.01
N ASP A 607 3.30 43.65 11.10
CA ASP A 607 3.70 45.05 11.16
C ASP A 607 4.88 45.33 10.22
N LYS A 608 5.91 44.48 10.22
CA LYS A 608 7.03 44.56 9.25
C LYS A 608 6.56 44.50 7.80
N ILE A 609 5.62 43.61 7.49
CA ILE A 609 5.03 43.53 6.14
C ILE A 609 4.32 44.83 5.81
N PHE A 610 3.53 45.36 6.73
CA PHE A 610 2.81 46.60 6.52
C PHE A 610 3.75 47.79 6.29
N LEU A 611 4.83 47.89 7.07
CA LEU A 611 5.85 48.93 6.91
C LEU A 611 6.58 48.82 5.57
N GLU A 612 6.88 47.60 5.10
CA GLU A 612 7.51 47.38 3.80
C GLU A 612 6.59 47.84 2.65
N ILE A 613 5.31 47.44 2.65
CA ILE A 613 4.35 47.81 1.59
C ILE A 613 3.94 49.30 1.65
N SER A 614 4.12 49.96 2.79
CA SER A 614 3.81 51.39 2.96
C SER A 614 5.07 52.28 2.96
N SER A 615 6.23 51.72 2.65
CA SER A 615 7.48 52.46 2.47
C SER A 615 7.43 53.37 1.24
N LEU A 616 8.26 54.42 1.21
CA LEU A 616 8.31 55.32 0.06
C LEU A 616 8.66 54.59 -1.24
N GLU A 617 9.54 53.59 -1.15
CA GLU A 617 10.00 52.77 -2.28
C GLU A 617 8.88 51.88 -2.84
N ASN A 618 8.05 51.28 -1.99
CA ASN A 618 7.07 50.28 -2.43
C ASN A 618 5.62 50.80 -2.55
N ILE A 619 5.28 51.93 -1.93
CA ILE A 619 3.87 52.36 -1.81
C ILE A 619 3.16 52.51 -3.16
N SER A 620 3.85 53.00 -4.20
CA SER A 620 3.28 53.10 -5.55
C SER A 620 2.96 51.72 -6.13
N LYS A 621 3.90 50.77 -6.02
CA LYS A 621 3.73 49.38 -6.46
C LYS A 621 2.59 48.69 -5.72
N THR A 622 2.49 48.91 -4.41
CA THR A 622 1.40 48.39 -3.58
C THR A 622 0.05 48.96 -4.00
N VAL A 623 -0.02 50.27 -4.27
CA VAL A 623 -1.25 50.92 -4.72
C VAL A 623 -1.69 50.37 -6.08
N ASP A 624 -0.76 50.17 -7.01
CA ASP A 624 -1.04 49.58 -8.32
C ASP A 624 -1.55 48.15 -8.18
N PHE A 625 -0.87 47.33 -7.38
CA PHE A 625 -1.29 45.96 -7.08
C PHE A 625 -2.70 45.88 -6.47
N VAL A 626 -3.02 46.72 -5.48
CA VAL A 626 -4.34 46.74 -4.84
C VAL A 626 -5.40 47.26 -5.82
N TYR A 627 -5.07 48.24 -6.65
CA TYR A 627 -5.93 48.74 -7.71
C TYR A 627 -6.30 47.63 -8.70
N ASP A 628 -5.31 46.89 -9.24
CA ASP A 628 -5.55 45.79 -10.18
C ASP A 628 -6.38 44.68 -9.54
N THR A 629 -6.12 44.38 -8.27
CA THR A 629 -6.89 43.42 -7.47
C THR A 629 -8.36 43.83 -7.35
N ILE A 630 -8.64 45.12 -7.11
CA ILE A 630 -10.00 45.65 -7.06
C ILE A 630 -10.69 45.48 -8.42
N LEU A 631 -10.02 45.82 -9.53
CA LEU A 631 -10.62 45.68 -10.86
C LEU A 631 -11.02 44.23 -11.13
N VAL A 632 -10.16 43.27 -10.79
CA VAL A 632 -10.44 41.85 -11.01
C VAL A 632 -11.58 41.35 -10.11
N ILE A 633 -11.55 41.62 -8.81
CA ILE A 633 -12.57 41.15 -7.86
C ILE A 633 -13.97 41.68 -8.25
N TRP A 634 -14.03 42.93 -8.71
CA TRP A 634 -15.28 43.58 -9.07
C TRP A 634 -15.63 43.46 -10.57
N LYS A 635 -14.78 42.78 -11.36
CA LYS A 635 -14.94 42.58 -12.82
C LYS A 635 -15.10 43.90 -13.59
N ILE A 636 -14.29 44.89 -13.26
CA ILE A 636 -14.29 46.21 -13.91
C ILE A 636 -13.32 46.17 -15.10
N ASN A 637 -13.85 46.24 -16.32
CA ASN A 637 -13.05 46.11 -17.55
C ASN A 637 -12.47 47.45 -18.05
N LYS A 638 -13.17 48.56 -17.79
CA LYS A 638 -12.74 49.91 -18.18
C LYS A 638 -13.00 50.89 -17.04
N ILE A 639 -12.03 51.76 -16.79
CA ILE A 639 -12.14 52.87 -15.86
C ILE A 639 -11.49 54.09 -16.50
N ASP A 640 -12.19 55.22 -16.48
CA ASP A 640 -11.64 56.46 -17.03
C ASP A 640 -10.40 56.93 -16.23
N GLY A 641 -9.52 57.70 -16.88
CA GLY A 641 -8.25 58.13 -16.27
C GLY A 641 -8.44 58.99 -15.00
N LYS A 642 -9.57 59.69 -14.87
CA LYS A 642 -9.89 60.51 -13.67
C LYS A 642 -10.23 59.61 -12.48
N ASN A 643 -11.10 58.63 -12.68
CA ASN A 643 -11.50 57.64 -11.69
C ASN A 643 -10.31 56.73 -11.32
N GLN A 644 -9.45 56.39 -12.28
CA GLN A 644 -8.21 55.64 -12.01
C GLN A 644 -7.29 56.40 -11.06
N ARG A 645 -6.96 57.66 -11.36
CA ARG A 645 -6.12 58.51 -10.50
C ARG A 645 -6.74 58.66 -9.12
N ALA A 646 -8.03 58.98 -9.06
CA ALA A 646 -8.76 59.12 -7.80
C ALA A 646 -8.75 57.82 -6.98
N LEU A 647 -8.91 56.65 -7.62
CA LEU A 647 -8.89 55.37 -6.93
C LEU A 647 -7.50 55.10 -6.32
N LYS A 648 -6.43 55.28 -7.10
CA LYS A 648 -5.04 55.11 -6.65
C LYS A 648 -4.65 56.11 -5.54
N GLU A 649 -5.04 57.38 -5.66
CA GLU A 649 -4.81 58.38 -4.61
C GLU A 649 -5.49 58.03 -3.29
N ASN A 650 -6.76 57.57 -3.34
CA ASN A 650 -7.47 57.19 -2.12
C ASN A 650 -6.89 55.91 -1.51
N LEU A 651 -6.41 54.95 -2.31
CA LEU A 651 -5.66 53.79 -1.81
C LEU A 651 -4.36 54.21 -1.11
N ARG A 652 -3.60 55.13 -1.73
CA ARG A 652 -2.37 55.68 -1.13
C ARG A 652 -2.66 56.39 0.19
N LYS A 653 -3.73 57.19 0.26
CA LYS A 653 -4.17 57.86 1.49
C LYS A 653 -4.51 56.86 2.59
N ILE A 654 -5.21 55.77 2.27
CA ILE A 654 -5.53 54.70 3.24
C ILE A 654 -4.25 54.10 3.82
N LEU A 655 -3.28 53.74 2.99
CA LEU A 655 -2.00 53.17 3.44
C LEU A 655 -1.23 54.12 4.35
N LEU A 656 -1.16 55.41 4.00
CA LEU A 656 -0.46 56.43 4.80
C LEU A 656 -1.16 56.72 6.13
N ILE A 657 -2.50 56.74 6.14
CA ILE A 657 -3.29 56.89 7.37
C ILE A 657 -3.00 55.72 8.31
N LEU A 658 -3.05 54.48 7.81
CA LEU A 658 -2.76 53.28 8.61
C LEU A 658 -1.32 53.28 9.13
N LYS A 659 -0.34 53.66 8.29
CA LYS A 659 1.08 53.79 8.68
C LYS A 659 1.30 54.79 9.81
N SER A 660 0.55 55.90 9.80
CA SER A 660 0.66 56.96 10.81
C SER A 660 -0.09 56.63 12.12
N ASN A 661 -0.78 55.49 12.20
CA ASN A 661 -1.56 55.06 13.37
C ASN A 661 -1.21 53.59 13.76
N PRO A 662 0.06 53.31 14.13
CA PRO A 662 0.55 51.94 14.35
C PRO A 662 -0.17 51.19 15.48
N LYS A 663 -0.61 51.88 16.54
CA LYS A 663 -1.40 51.27 17.63
C LYS A 663 -2.71 50.65 17.11
N ASN A 664 -3.44 51.42 16.31
CA ASN A 664 -4.71 50.98 15.73
C ASN A 664 -4.52 49.87 14.68
N LEU A 665 -3.42 49.92 13.92
CA LEU A 665 -3.03 48.86 13.00
C LEU A 665 -2.71 47.56 13.75
N ASN A 666 -1.97 47.62 14.85
CA ASN A 666 -1.70 46.48 15.70
C ASN A 666 -2.97 45.89 16.32
N ASP A 667 -3.93 46.72 16.73
CA ASP A 667 -5.24 46.25 17.19
C ASP A 667 -6.01 45.52 16.08
N LEU A 668 -5.94 45.97 14.82
CA LEU A 668 -6.49 45.25 13.67
C LEU A 668 -5.80 43.89 13.47
N PHE A 669 -4.47 43.81 13.60
CA PHE A 669 -3.74 42.54 13.52
C PHE A 669 -4.09 41.60 14.67
N ILE A 670 -4.23 42.10 15.89
CA ILE A 670 -4.67 41.31 17.05
C ILE A 670 -6.04 40.71 16.79
N ASN A 671 -6.99 41.52 16.31
CA ASN A 671 -8.34 41.03 15.99
C ASN A 671 -8.31 40.01 14.85
N PHE A 672 -7.52 40.25 13.80
CA PHE A 672 -7.32 39.28 12.72
C PHE A 672 -6.76 37.95 13.24
N ILE A 673 -5.69 37.98 14.03
CA ILE A 673 -5.07 36.80 14.63
C ILE A 673 -6.07 36.05 15.52
N ASN A 674 -6.83 36.77 16.36
CA ASN A 674 -7.83 36.15 17.22
C ASN A 674 -8.95 35.47 16.42
N LYS A 675 -9.33 36.01 15.25
CA LYS A 675 -10.37 35.40 14.39
C LYS A 675 -9.85 34.27 13.53
N ILE A 676 -8.62 34.36 13.00
CA ILE A 676 -8.04 33.31 12.18
C ILE A 676 -7.65 32.10 13.03
N LYS A 677 -7.32 32.29 14.32
CA LYS A 677 -7.06 31.21 15.28
C LYS A 677 -8.14 30.13 15.30
N ASP A 678 -9.41 30.52 15.19
CA ASP A 678 -10.55 29.60 15.24
C ASP A 678 -11.08 29.24 13.83
N PHE A 679 -10.32 29.58 12.78
CA PHE A 679 -10.68 29.25 11.40
C PHE A 679 -10.12 27.88 11.01
N SER A 680 -11.01 26.96 10.62
CA SER A 680 -10.58 25.66 10.12
C SER A 680 -10.09 25.76 8.69
N ILE A 681 -8.76 25.79 8.51
CA ILE A 681 -8.11 25.70 7.19
C ILE A 681 -8.49 24.38 6.52
N PHE A 682 -8.53 23.30 7.30
CA PHE A 682 -8.85 21.98 6.76
C PHE A 682 -10.25 21.94 6.15
N ASP A 683 -11.29 22.37 6.89
CA ASP A 683 -12.67 22.36 6.38
C ASP A 683 -12.84 23.30 5.19
N TYR A 684 -12.08 24.40 5.14
CA TYR A 684 -12.05 25.32 4.00
C TYR A 684 -11.47 24.64 2.75
N VAL A 685 -10.29 24.02 2.86
CA VAL A 685 -9.61 23.33 1.73
C VAL A 685 -10.40 22.11 1.27
N THR A 686 -10.96 21.34 2.20
CA THR A 686 -11.75 20.13 1.89
C THR A 686 -13.19 20.44 1.49
N LYS A 687 -13.65 21.69 1.63
CA LYS A 687 -15.02 22.14 1.39
C LYS A 687 -16.08 21.37 2.20
N LYS A 688 -15.71 20.86 3.38
CA LYS A 688 -16.57 20.00 4.20
C LYS A 688 -17.70 20.78 4.88
N ARG A 689 -17.42 22.02 5.30
CA ARG A 689 -18.38 22.90 5.99
C ARG A 689 -18.31 24.32 5.45
N LYS A 690 -19.46 25.01 5.40
CA LYS A 690 -19.52 26.43 5.03
C LYS A 690 -18.88 27.25 6.15
N GLN A 691 -17.63 27.66 5.95
CA GLN A 691 -16.87 28.41 6.94
C GLN A 691 -17.41 29.83 7.12
N LYS A 692 -17.41 30.32 8.36
CA LYS A 692 -17.68 31.73 8.65
C LYS A 692 -16.62 32.54 7.90
N ASN A 693 -17.02 33.50 7.08
CA ASN A 693 -16.07 34.34 6.36
C ASN A 693 -15.32 35.25 7.36
N VAL A 694 -14.19 34.78 7.88
CA VAL A 694 -13.33 35.50 8.83
C VAL A 694 -12.54 36.63 8.16
N PHE A 695 -12.45 36.64 6.83
CA PHE A 695 -11.67 37.62 6.06
C PHE A 695 -12.42 38.92 5.73
N LYS A 696 -13.67 39.08 6.19
CA LYS A 696 -14.37 40.37 6.07
C LYS A 696 -13.73 41.39 6.99
N VAL A 697 -13.22 42.49 6.44
CA VAL A 697 -12.60 43.61 7.18
C VAL A 697 -13.50 44.12 8.32
N SER A 698 -14.82 44.14 8.11
CA SER A 698 -15.79 44.52 9.15
C SER A 698 -15.76 43.64 10.41
N LYS A 699 -15.17 42.44 10.34
CA LYS A 699 -14.99 41.55 11.49
C LYS A 699 -13.67 41.75 12.23
N TRP A 700 -12.77 42.55 11.68
CA TRP A 700 -11.47 42.89 12.29
C TRP A 700 -11.53 44.23 13.01
N ILE A 701 -12.57 45.03 12.75
CA ILE A 701 -12.79 46.34 13.34
C ILE A 701 -13.50 46.17 14.69
N GLY A 702 -12.82 46.52 15.79
CA GLY A 702 -13.41 46.67 17.12
C GLY A 702 -13.90 48.11 17.37
N VAL A 703 -15.06 48.27 18.01
CA VAL A 703 -15.73 49.57 18.17
C VAL A 703 -14.96 50.51 19.13
N ASN A 704 -14.26 49.96 20.12
CA ASN A 704 -13.78 50.76 21.25
C ASN A 704 -12.41 51.45 21.04
N ASN A 705 -11.59 51.05 20.06
CA ASN A 705 -10.24 51.61 19.85
C ASN A 705 -9.96 52.21 18.46
N ILE A 706 -10.89 52.11 17.50
CA ILE A 706 -10.62 52.40 16.08
C ILE A 706 -11.48 53.58 15.55
N MET A 707 -12.37 54.16 16.36
CA MET A 707 -13.35 55.18 15.93
C MET A 707 -12.73 56.39 15.19
N PHE A 708 -11.67 56.99 15.73
CA PHE A 708 -11.00 58.14 15.11
C PHE A 708 -10.26 57.80 13.81
N MET A 709 -9.60 56.63 13.76
CA MET A 709 -8.97 56.15 12.52
C MET A 709 -10.04 55.80 11.48
N MET A 710 -11.18 55.22 11.88
CA MET A 710 -12.30 54.92 11.00
C MET A 710 -12.88 56.17 10.36
N LEU A 711 -13.05 57.26 11.11
CA LEU A 711 -13.48 58.54 10.54
C LEU A 711 -12.51 59.04 9.47
N LYS A 712 -11.20 58.94 9.71
CA LYS A 712 -10.16 59.30 8.72
C LYS A 712 -10.16 58.38 7.49
N LEU A 713 -10.45 57.09 7.66
CA LEU A 713 -10.52 56.11 6.57
C LEU A 713 -11.84 56.15 5.80
N LEU A 714 -12.92 56.65 6.41
CA LEU A 714 -14.28 56.62 5.86
C LEU A 714 -14.37 57.42 4.55
N GLY A 715 -13.81 58.62 4.51
CA GLY A 715 -13.81 59.47 3.31
C GLY A 715 -13.15 58.79 2.09
N PRO A 716 -11.88 58.37 2.19
CA PRO A 716 -11.22 57.60 1.13
C PRO A 716 -11.96 56.31 0.75
N TYR A 717 -12.45 55.55 1.73
CA TYR A 717 -13.19 54.31 1.49
C TYR A 717 -14.51 54.53 0.73
N LEU A 718 -15.30 55.55 1.10
CA LEU A 718 -16.54 55.88 0.41
C LEU A 718 -16.29 56.31 -1.04
N LYS A 719 -15.22 57.07 -1.30
CA LYS A 719 -14.81 57.44 -2.66
C LYS A 719 -14.43 56.22 -3.50
N ILE A 720 -13.63 55.30 -2.95
CA ILE A 720 -13.31 54.01 -3.59
C ILE A 720 -14.59 53.23 -3.92
N LYS A 721 -15.50 53.10 -2.95
CA LYS A 721 -16.76 52.37 -3.11
C LYS A 721 -17.68 53.01 -4.17
N ALA A 722 -17.74 54.34 -4.24
CA ALA A 722 -18.49 55.07 -5.25
C ALA A 722 -17.93 54.84 -6.66
N ILE A 723 -16.60 54.89 -6.81
CA ILE A 723 -15.90 54.60 -8.07
C ILE A 723 -16.18 53.15 -8.51
N ILE A 724 -16.05 52.18 -7.61
CA ILE A 724 -16.34 50.76 -7.91
C ILE A 724 -17.80 50.61 -8.38
N ARG A 725 -18.77 51.19 -7.67
CA ARG A 725 -20.20 51.11 -8.05
C ARG A 725 -20.47 51.70 -9.43
N LYS A 726 -19.86 52.86 -9.74
CA LYS A 726 -20.05 53.55 -11.02
C LYS A 726 -19.56 52.72 -12.21
N ASN A 727 -18.48 51.95 -12.05
CA ASN A 727 -17.82 51.22 -13.14
C ASN A 727 -18.10 49.70 -13.13
N LYS A 728 -19.00 49.21 -12.25
CA LYS A 728 -19.36 47.78 -12.17
C LYS A 728 -20.43 47.37 -13.19
N ASN A 729 -21.19 48.34 -13.71
CA ASN A 729 -22.32 48.14 -14.63
C ASN A 729 -22.05 48.70 -16.04
N SER A 730 -20.79 49.01 -16.35
CA SER A 730 -20.35 49.64 -17.60
C SER A 730 -19.49 48.71 -18.44
#